data_AF-R7TDL7-F1
#
_entry.id   AF-R7TDL7-F1
#
_cell.length_a   1.000
_cell.length_b   1.000
_cell.length_c   1.000
_cell.angle_alpha   90.00
_cell.angle_beta   90.00
_cell.angle_gamma   90.00
#
_symmetry.space_group_name_H-M   'P 1'
#
loop_
_entity.id
_entity.type
_entity.pdbx_description
1 polymer ?
#
loop_
_entity_poly.entity_id
_entity_poly.type
_entity_poly.pdbx_seq_one_letter_code
_entity_poly.pdbx_strand_id
1 'polypeptide(L)'
;MTNIGIGVKNSRKFDIYNPSNQDYTYKWLNEDEFNPKKESDFRCIVTAGTIRSGKKVQVGFEFVSSEQTLVESFWKFVIPELNIVIPFLVVGNTLDPGVSLDRSHLNFKSLLIGHEAVESVSILNDEPVPLQFSFVESSCHAPGHSSALSVHPSSGTVPAKSSFPVDIHFTPQSDQEVNFNLMCNIKRKQTPLQLNVKAEGHSMEVILYCEDSSGNRVELSSRAINKINFGEVEINEKAIRNIYVVNAGKYNFDYEWDLQERSVSGRGAMVDMSPRSGGVSSGERELCQLSFCPPKASSIRGCELILRVSNGPTYTMQVAGVGIMPGLHMSFQSHNFGPCFIHRAGMPVHTHELKLTNTDDHDISVDCLYTSNQVLHHNFEAQVIAPKQSVNVVLSFYPREACKYHVTLPFEINGLSKQSVEIYGLGTEMKIEVADPKMKVVKFGALRVGQTVKKIIPIINNSPASITFHLGITPSTLALQDTATLKLAPLTEVTLAPKGGTSKVEMVFSPKCRIPQFAEEVLLEFAGLFQPLFVITGSCQGTEIQMDVASIPFGAVVQKSSSVRKLIMSNTGDIGARFKWELKKFAPDFSITPAEGYLSPGMDVPFDVTFHPVDISNDIRYDNLKCNIEGSKALRLTLTGMCVSVPTSKEVVSFSTHVRHKDIKNIQIMNKTNQMWHLRPIIDGEFWTGADTFDVEPQTTKPYELTYHPLTMTSEGKKHSGSVFFPLPDGTGLLYNVLGTSEPPRAISKNTRDVPCKTPFVELLSVNNWLKKPQRFRIKTECMRPDKLDPGTTVKGLDYIDIPGNAKRDYKLNFYAHKEGQSLIKVIFLNEQTGEYQFYEITFRAVRPGVISSIDLVTPVRQSVPHTLTLENPLSYPVTFAASCNVSEILMPNQLSVPANSEGAFNFEYLPLRVGEAQGRLEFVCNDLGLYMFDLNLKATLGGPERALYFRTGLGSSQTQVAKFLNFAKQRTEYACKIDCGDFHVDKTVAAAPGSSAGTEVAVEVTYEPSRIGESRGVLSVTSASGGDYSFPLSGSSIAPKPQGPFMVKAGSTTSITFRNVFAHTTAFVFQVDNPLFHVSKPSENIRSRKDHRIVVGFDGNDSSSKAFVMGKLTVSCAKSAGGATNAQWVYYLKGITPER
;
A
#
# COMPACT_ATOMS: atom_id res chain seq x y z
N MET A 1 53.26 33.57 91.12
CA MET A 1 53.98 33.08 89.93
C MET A 1 52.99 32.30 89.09
N THR A 2 53.17 32.16 87.77
CA THR A 2 52.15 31.53 86.93
C THR A 2 52.79 30.54 85.96
N ASN A 3 52.17 29.37 85.86
CA ASN A 3 52.56 28.26 84.99
C ASN A 3 51.41 27.91 84.03
N ILE A 4 51.76 27.36 82.86
CA ILE A 4 50.81 26.82 81.88
C ILE A 4 51.20 25.36 81.64
N GLY A 5 50.31 24.45 82.00
CA GLY A 5 50.60 23.02 82.13
C GLY A 5 51.38 22.68 83.41
N ILE A 6 51.16 21.46 83.90
CA ILE A 6 51.82 20.94 85.10
C ILE A 6 53.32 20.64 84.87
N GLY A 7 54.11 20.69 85.95
CA GLY A 7 55.55 20.39 85.94
C GLY A 7 56.45 21.49 85.36
N VAL A 8 55.93 22.71 85.17
CA VAL A 8 56.70 23.88 84.70
C VAL A 8 57.38 24.59 85.88
N LYS A 9 58.61 25.07 85.68
CA LYS A 9 59.39 25.82 86.68
C LYS A 9 59.34 27.34 86.43
N ASN A 10 59.13 28.11 87.49
CA ASN A 10 59.13 29.57 87.49
C ASN A 10 59.90 30.11 88.72
N SER A 11 60.40 31.35 88.73
CA SER A 11 61.08 31.91 89.92
C SER A 11 61.00 33.43 90.01
N ARG A 12 61.14 33.98 91.23
CA ARG A 12 61.24 35.43 91.50
C ARG A 12 62.30 35.72 92.58
N LYS A 13 62.87 36.94 92.55
CA LYS A 13 63.92 37.41 93.47
C LYS A 13 63.63 38.82 93.98
N PHE A 14 64.11 39.15 95.18
CA PHE A 14 64.01 40.47 95.82
C PHE A 14 65.15 40.70 96.83
N ASP A 15 65.37 41.95 97.23
CA ASP A 15 66.47 42.35 98.11
C ASP A 15 66.02 42.64 99.55
N ILE A 16 66.91 42.43 100.53
CA ILE A 16 66.72 42.66 101.96
C ILE A 16 67.89 43.51 102.49
N TYR A 17 67.64 44.52 103.32
CA TYR A 17 68.64 45.47 103.84
C TYR A 17 68.76 45.42 105.37
N ASN A 18 69.98 45.58 105.90
CA ASN A 18 70.23 45.77 107.34
C ASN A 18 70.44 47.27 107.66
N PRO A 19 69.46 47.93 108.32
CA PRO A 19 69.56 49.33 108.73
C PRO A 19 70.22 49.54 110.10
N SER A 20 70.57 48.48 110.83
CA SER A 20 71.13 48.56 112.19
C SER A 20 72.64 48.83 112.17
N ASN A 21 73.18 49.23 113.31
CA ASN A 21 74.62 49.49 113.53
C ASN A 21 75.44 48.22 113.85
N GLN A 22 74.87 47.02 113.68
CA GLN A 22 75.53 45.74 113.93
C GLN A 22 75.26 44.75 112.78
N ASP A 23 76.13 43.74 112.64
CA ASP A 23 75.91 42.63 111.71
C ASP A 23 74.94 41.62 112.36
N TYR A 24 73.94 41.14 111.61
CA TYR A 24 73.01 40.11 112.10
C TYR A 24 72.86 38.94 111.12
N THR A 25 72.48 37.76 111.63
CA THR A 25 72.10 36.63 110.76
C THR A 25 70.61 36.67 110.45
N TYR A 26 70.23 36.08 109.32
CA TYR A 26 68.84 35.85 108.98
C TYR A 26 68.61 34.40 108.61
N LYS A 27 67.38 33.93 108.84
CA LYS A 27 66.89 32.62 108.42
C LYS A 27 65.50 32.76 107.81
N TRP A 28 65.28 32.03 106.72
CA TRP A 28 63.97 31.81 106.12
C TRP A 28 63.46 30.44 106.56
N LEU A 29 62.46 30.45 107.42
CA LEU A 29 61.75 29.26 107.85
C LEU A 29 60.49 29.13 106.98
N ASN A 30 60.23 27.95 106.45
CA ASN A 30 58.93 27.63 105.85
C ASN A 30 57.94 27.29 106.97
N GLU A 31 56.69 27.72 106.83
CA GLU A 31 55.61 27.50 107.81
C GLU A 31 54.48 26.62 107.27
N ASP A 32 54.62 26.09 106.06
CA ASP A 32 53.63 25.18 105.47
C ASP A 32 53.63 23.85 106.24
N GLU A 33 52.46 23.21 106.35
CA GLU A 33 52.35 21.91 107.02
C GLU A 33 53.18 20.84 106.30
N PHE A 34 54.13 20.23 107.01
CA PHE A 34 55.05 19.26 106.42
C PHE A 34 54.33 17.98 105.99
N ASN A 35 54.05 17.87 104.68
CA ASN A 35 53.41 16.72 104.06
C ASN A 35 54.46 15.79 103.42
N PRO A 36 54.79 14.63 104.02
CA PRO A 36 55.81 13.72 103.47
C PRO A 36 55.40 13.02 102.16
N LYS A 37 54.21 13.29 101.60
CA LYS A 37 53.74 12.77 100.31
C LYS A 37 53.76 13.81 99.18
N LYS A 38 54.01 15.09 99.46
CA LYS A 38 54.07 16.15 98.45
C LYS A 38 55.28 17.04 98.72
N GLU A 39 56.24 17.08 97.79
CA GLU A 39 57.29 18.09 97.83
C GLU A 39 56.64 19.49 97.75
N SER A 40 57.11 20.46 98.54
CA SER A 40 56.53 21.80 98.51
C SER A 40 56.64 22.39 97.11
N ASP A 41 55.52 22.92 96.59
CA ASP A 41 55.48 23.61 95.30
C ASP A 41 56.41 24.86 95.28
N PHE A 42 56.93 25.29 96.44
CA PHE A 42 57.85 26.42 96.59
C PHE A 42 59.18 26.06 97.24
N ARG A 43 60.25 26.67 96.73
CA ARG A 43 61.60 26.54 97.29
C ARG A 43 62.30 27.88 97.42
N CYS A 44 62.61 28.28 98.65
CA CYS A 44 63.54 29.39 98.90
C CYS A 44 64.96 29.00 98.43
N ILE A 45 65.59 29.89 97.65
CA ILE A 45 66.91 29.67 97.05
C ILE A 45 68.05 29.93 98.06
N VAL A 46 67.82 30.81 99.05
CA VAL A 46 68.82 31.21 100.06
C VAL A 46 68.17 31.23 101.45
N THR A 47 68.21 30.08 102.13
CA THR A 47 67.49 29.86 103.40
C THR A 47 68.12 30.50 104.63
N ALA A 48 69.38 30.92 104.59
CA ALA A 48 70.03 31.65 105.68
C ALA A 48 71.22 32.48 105.16
N GLY A 49 71.66 33.45 105.97
CA GLY A 49 72.88 34.22 105.70
C GLY A 49 73.18 35.26 106.79
N THR A 50 74.16 36.13 106.54
CA THR A 50 74.53 37.25 107.41
C THR A 50 74.44 38.55 106.61
N ILE A 51 73.72 39.55 107.11
CA ILE A 51 73.67 40.88 106.49
C ILE A 51 74.50 41.83 107.36
N ARG A 52 75.59 42.36 106.79
CA ARG A 52 76.42 43.35 107.49
C ARG A 52 75.69 44.67 107.66
N SER A 53 76.05 45.43 108.71
CA SER A 53 75.52 46.77 108.97
C SER A 53 75.59 47.64 107.71
N GLY A 54 74.47 48.25 107.32
CA GLY A 54 74.35 49.11 106.14
C GLY A 54 74.50 48.40 104.79
N LYS A 55 74.36 47.06 104.72
CA LYS A 55 74.41 46.29 103.46
C LYS A 55 73.06 45.61 103.14
N LYS A 56 72.95 45.13 101.90
CA LYS A 56 71.80 44.34 101.41
C LYS A 56 72.24 42.98 100.87
N VAL A 57 71.31 42.03 100.85
CA VAL A 57 71.44 40.69 100.26
C VAL A 57 70.22 40.41 99.36
N GLN A 58 70.37 39.56 98.34
CA GLN A 58 69.26 39.12 97.49
C GLN A 58 68.79 37.71 97.88
N VAL A 59 67.47 37.51 97.91
CA VAL A 59 66.80 36.23 98.15
C VAL A 59 65.83 35.96 96.99
N GLY A 60 65.43 34.70 96.80
CA GLY A 60 64.42 34.37 95.81
C GLY A 60 63.77 33.02 96.08
N PHE A 61 62.69 32.77 95.34
CA PHE A 61 61.84 31.59 95.44
C PHE A 61 61.63 31.00 94.05
N GLU A 62 61.69 29.67 93.94
CA GLU A 62 61.25 28.89 92.79
C GLU A 62 59.84 28.34 93.05
N PHE A 63 59.01 28.23 92.00
CA PHE A 63 57.67 27.64 92.00
C PHE A 63 57.58 26.55 90.93
N VAL A 64 57.13 25.36 91.33
CA VAL A 64 56.90 24.20 90.46
C VAL A 64 55.68 23.48 91.00
N SER A 65 54.66 23.18 90.18
CA SER A 65 53.48 22.45 90.67
C SER A 65 53.08 21.29 89.78
N SER A 66 52.65 20.21 90.44
CA SER A 66 52.06 19.01 89.83
C SER A 66 50.55 19.13 89.59
N GLU A 67 49.91 20.18 90.10
CA GLU A 67 48.45 20.31 90.14
C GLU A 67 48.00 21.66 89.55
N GLN A 68 46.79 21.71 88.99
CA GLN A 68 46.23 22.90 88.33
C GLN A 68 45.45 23.77 89.33
N THR A 69 46.18 24.34 90.29
CA THR A 69 45.59 25.11 91.40
C THR A 69 46.37 26.39 91.69
N LEU A 70 45.74 27.31 92.42
CA LEU A 70 46.45 28.39 93.11
C LEU A 70 47.01 27.84 94.43
N VAL A 71 48.33 27.84 94.56
CA VAL A 71 49.07 27.37 95.73
C VAL A 71 49.67 28.57 96.46
N GLU A 72 49.49 28.59 97.78
CA GLU A 72 50.07 29.58 98.69
C GLU A 72 51.12 28.91 99.58
N SER A 73 52.16 29.65 99.95
CA SER A 73 53.25 29.17 100.79
C SER A 73 53.73 30.25 101.75
N PHE A 74 53.74 29.93 103.04
CA PHE A 74 54.01 30.83 104.15
C PHE A 74 55.45 30.65 104.65
N TRP A 75 56.11 31.78 104.91
CA TRP A 75 57.50 31.80 105.35
C TRP A 75 57.74 32.87 106.42
N LYS A 76 58.61 32.60 107.39
CA LYS A 76 59.11 33.58 108.35
C LYS A 76 60.55 33.96 108.02
N PHE A 77 60.78 35.25 107.82
CA PHE A 77 62.09 35.87 107.89
C PHE A 77 62.42 36.18 109.34
N VAL A 78 63.42 35.50 109.90
CA VAL A 78 63.82 35.60 111.31
C VAL A 78 65.21 36.21 111.41
N ILE A 79 65.40 37.22 112.26
CA ILE A 79 66.70 37.73 112.71
C ILE A 79 66.86 37.34 114.19
N PRO A 80 67.60 36.26 114.51
CA PRO A 80 67.67 35.73 115.87
C PRO A 80 68.27 36.72 116.88
N GLU A 81 69.30 37.48 116.49
CA GLU A 81 70.05 38.37 117.40
C GLU A 81 69.23 39.60 117.82
N LEU A 82 68.25 40.00 117.01
CA LEU A 82 67.35 41.12 117.28
C LEU A 82 65.94 40.67 117.74
N ASN A 83 65.71 39.36 117.82
CA ASN A 83 64.39 38.75 118.07
C ASN A 83 63.28 39.26 117.12
N ILE A 84 63.63 39.56 115.87
CA ILE A 84 62.69 40.03 114.84
C ILE A 84 62.19 38.84 114.03
N VAL A 85 60.87 38.76 113.82
CA VAL A 85 60.19 37.76 112.99
C VAL A 85 59.20 38.48 112.08
N ILE A 86 59.35 38.31 110.76
CA ILE A 86 58.48 38.92 109.74
C ILE A 86 57.85 37.80 108.90
N PRO A 87 56.51 37.68 108.86
CA PRO A 87 55.84 36.73 107.98
C PRO A 87 55.86 37.21 106.52
N PHE A 88 55.86 36.27 105.59
CA PHE A 88 55.96 36.44 104.14
C PHE A 88 55.08 35.40 103.46
N LEU A 89 54.38 35.81 102.41
CA LEU A 89 53.49 34.95 101.61
C LEU A 89 54.00 34.90 100.17
N VAL A 90 54.12 33.69 99.61
CA VAL A 90 54.46 33.45 98.21
C VAL A 90 53.31 32.71 97.54
N VAL A 91 52.78 33.24 96.43
CA VAL A 91 51.61 32.71 95.73
C VAL A 91 51.97 32.25 94.32
N GLY A 92 51.36 31.18 93.86
CA GLY A 92 51.62 30.46 92.60
C GLY A 92 50.32 29.95 92.00
N ASN A 93 50.25 29.82 90.68
CA ASN A 93 49.05 29.34 89.98
C ASN A 93 49.44 28.56 88.72
N THR A 94 48.73 27.48 88.41
CA THR A 94 48.99 26.62 87.24
C THR A 94 47.70 26.41 86.45
N LEU A 95 47.70 26.81 85.18
CA LEU A 95 46.54 26.71 84.28
C LEU A 95 46.64 25.50 83.33
N ASP A 96 45.51 24.97 82.87
CA ASP A 96 45.47 23.91 81.85
C ASP A 96 45.72 24.46 80.44
N PRO A 97 46.48 23.77 79.56
CA PRO A 97 46.70 24.24 78.20
C PRO A 97 45.42 24.30 77.34
N GLY A 98 45.20 25.45 76.70
CA GLY A 98 44.10 25.75 75.78
C GLY A 98 44.19 25.01 74.45
N VAL A 99 44.07 23.67 74.48
CA VAL A 99 44.06 22.80 73.29
C VAL A 99 42.73 22.04 73.20
N SER A 100 42.16 21.99 72.00
CA SER A 100 40.90 21.28 71.68
C SER A 100 40.99 20.55 70.33
N LEU A 101 39.90 19.88 69.94
CA LEU A 101 39.64 19.52 68.54
C LEU A 101 38.71 20.57 67.91
N ASP A 102 38.59 20.58 66.57
CA ASP A 102 37.56 21.34 65.84
C ASP A 102 36.16 20.74 65.98
N ARG A 103 36.07 19.42 66.18
CA ARG A 103 34.82 18.67 66.39
C ARG A 103 34.96 17.56 67.42
N SER A 104 33.86 17.25 68.11
CA SER A 104 33.78 16.19 69.12
C SER A 104 33.37 14.82 68.57
N HIS A 105 32.87 14.77 67.33
CA HIS A 105 32.43 13.55 66.68
C HIS A 105 32.69 13.56 65.17
N LEU A 106 32.73 12.35 64.59
CA LEU A 106 32.86 12.06 63.18
C LEU A 106 31.92 10.90 62.82
N ASN A 107 31.35 10.90 61.62
CA ASN A 107 30.49 9.81 61.16
C ASN A 107 30.73 9.52 59.67
N PHE A 108 31.33 8.38 59.38
CA PHE A 108 31.58 7.87 58.03
C PHE A 108 30.30 7.46 57.28
N LYS A 109 29.14 7.43 57.96
CA LYS A 109 27.87 6.91 57.47
C LYS A 109 27.99 5.42 57.12
N SER A 110 27.19 4.94 56.18
CA SER A 110 27.23 3.56 55.70
C SER A 110 28.19 3.41 54.53
N LEU A 111 29.05 2.39 54.59
CA LEU A 111 30.12 2.12 53.64
C LEU A 111 30.07 0.67 53.17
N LEU A 112 30.39 0.43 51.90
CA LEU A 112 30.43 -0.91 51.32
C LEU A 112 31.59 -1.72 51.94
N ILE A 113 31.31 -2.93 52.41
CA ILE A 113 32.29 -3.83 53.04
C ILE A 113 33.51 -4.01 52.12
N GLY A 114 34.71 -3.78 52.68
CA GLY A 114 35.99 -3.86 51.96
C GLY A 114 36.49 -2.57 51.30
N HIS A 115 35.70 -1.49 51.25
CA HIS A 115 36.12 -0.20 50.70
C HIS A 115 36.57 0.79 51.78
N GLU A 116 37.72 1.44 51.59
CA GLU A 116 38.26 2.44 52.54
C GLU A 116 37.58 3.81 52.37
N ALA A 117 37.36 4.51 53.49
CA ALA A 117 37.00 5.91 53.55
C ALA A 117 37.97 6.70 54.46
N VAL A 118 38.17 7.98 54.14
CA VAL A 118 39.12 8.86 54.85
C VAL A 118 38.46 10.21 55.17
N GLU A 119 38.63 10.70 56.39
CA GLU A 119 38.02 11.93 56.91
C GLU A 119 39.00 12.68 57.84
N SER A 120 39.05 14.02 57.75
CA SER A 120 40.05 14.84 58.44
C SER A 120 39.48 15.63 59.63
N VAL A 121 40.22 15.62 60.76
CA VAL A 121 39.91 16.35 62.01
C VAL A 121 41.10 17.21 62.41
N SER A 122 40.88 18.39 62.99
CA SER A 122 41.95 19.33 63.36
C SER A 122 42.11 19.48 64.87
N ILE A 123 43.34 19.36 65.36
CA ILE A 123 43.73 19.75 66.72
C ILE A 123 44.01 21.25 66.73
N LEU A 124 43.40 22.00 67.64
CA LEU A 124 43.54 23.45 67.78
C LEU A 124 44.37 23.78 69.03
N ASN A 125 45.42 24.57 68.91
CA ASN A 125 46.26 25.02 70.03
C ASN A 125 46.21 26.54 70.17
N ASP A 126 45.57 27.03 71.23
CA ASP A 126 45.53 28.46 71.57
C ASP A 126 46.67 28.90 72.52
N GLU A 127 47.64 28.03 72.84
CA GLU A 127 48.81 28.44 73.61
C GLU A 127 49.86 29.20 72.76
N PRO A 128 50.63 30.12 73.37
CA PRO A 128 51.76 30.79 72.72
C PRO A 128 53.01 29.90 72.60
N VAL A 129 52.89 28.60 72.90
CA VAL A 129 53.95 27.60 72.80
C VAL A 129 53.46 26.37 72.03
N PRO A 130 54.32 25.69 71.25
CA PRO A 130 53.96 24.46 70.56
C PRO A 130 53.78 23.30 71.55
N LEU A 131 52.80 22.42 71.29
CA LEU A 131 52.44 21.31 72.18
C LEU A 131 52.44 19.97 71.45
N GLN A 132 53.04 18.97 72.08
CA GLN A 132 53.16 17.61 71.53
C GLN A 132 51.86 16.82 71.76
N PHE A 133 51.42 16.09 70.74
CA PHE A 133 50.24 15.25 70.76
C PHE A 133 50.56 13.80 70.37
N SER A 134 49.78 12.85 70.90
CA SER A 134 49.82 11.44 70.48
C SER A 134 48.48 10.77 70.71
N PHE A 135 47.96 10.08 69.69
CA PHE A 135 46.78 9.23 69.81
C PHE A 135 47.11 7.93 70.56
N VAL A 136 46.15 7.44 71.33
CA VAL A 136 46.27 6.17 72.07
C VAL A 136 45.87 5.03 71.15
N GLU A 137 46.80 4.13 70.83
CA GLU A 137 46.59 2.99 69.91
C GLU A 137 45.37 2.14 70.29
N SER A 138 45.19 1.81 71.58
CA SER A 138 44.02 1.07 72.06
C SER A 138 42.68 1.82 71.95
N SER A 139 42.68 3.11 71.60
CA SER A 139 41.48 3.90 71.31
C SER A 139 41.07 3.86 69.84
N CYS A 140 41.94 3.36 68.96
CA CYS A 140 41.67 3.17 67.53
C CYS A 140 40.86 1.90 67.23
N HIS A 141 40.63 1.04 68.22
CA HIS A 141 39.86 -0.20 68.07
C HIS A 141 38.43 -0.05 68.61
N ALA A 142 37.47 -0.68 67.91
CA ALA A 142 36.09 -0.80 68.39
C ALA A 142 36.04 -1.75 69.61
N PRO A 143 35.01 -1.65 70.48
CA PRO A 143 34.81 -2.59 71.59
C PRO A 143 34.87 -4.05 71.11
N GLY A 144 35.80 -4.83 71.69
CA GLY A 144 36.04 -6.23 71.29
C GLY A 144 36.98 -6.43 70.09
N HIS A 145 37.63 -5.37 69.58
CA HIS A 145 38.52 -5.40 68.40
C HIS A 145 37.87 -5.91 67.10
N SER A 146 36.54 -5.77 66.98
CA SER A 146 35.77 -6.13 65.77
C SER A 146 36.11 -5.29 64.53
N SER A 147 36.75 -4.14 64.73
CA SER A 147 37.23 -3.23 63.68
C SER A 147 38.30 -2.27 64.23
N ALA A 148 39.03 -1.62 63.34
CA ALA A 148 40.08 -0.65 63.65
C ALA A 148 39.99 0.58 62.74
N LEU A 149 40.39 1.73 63.27
CA LEU A 149 40.73 2.94 62.53
C LEU A 149 42.24 3.03 62.34
N SER A 150 42.71 3.59 61.23
CA SER A 150 44.08 4.12 61.13
C SER A 150 44.05 5.64 61.28
N VAL A 151 45.06 6.23 61.92
CA VAL A 151 45.11 7.67 62.26
C VAL A 151 46.46 8.25 61.83
N HIS A 152 46.44 9.26 60.97
CA HIS A 152 47.62 9.73 60.25
C HIS A 152 47.72 11.27 60.29
N PRO A 153 48.76 11.85 60.94
CA PRO A 153 49.79 11.21 61.77
C PRO A 153 49.26 10.87 63.18
N SER A 154 49.63 9.70 63.70
CA SER A 154 49.24 9.24 65.04
C SER A 154 49.93 9.99 66.19
N SER A 155 50.98 10.77 65.91
CA SER A 155 51.60 11.69 66.86
C SER A 155 52.29 12.85 66.15
N GLY A 156 52.49 13.97 66.85
CA GLY A 156 53.07 15.17 66.25
C GLY A 156 53.23 16.31 67.23
N THR A 157 53.30 17.54 66.70
CA THR A 157 53.36 18.78 67.48
C THR A 157 52.46 19.82 66.83
N VAL A 158 51.49 20.34 67.57
CA VAL A 158 50.68 21.48 67.12
C VAL A 158 51.50 22.75 67.38
N PRO A 159 51.75 23.61 66.37
CA PRO A 159 52.41 24.90 66.57
C PRO A 159 51.64 25.82 67.54
N ALA A 160 52.29 26.90 67.98
CA ALA A 160 51.65 27.92 68.82
C ALA A 160 50.58 28.69 68.02
N LYS A 161 49.43 28.99 68.65
CA LYS A 161 48.30 29.72 68.03
C LYS A 161 47.90 29.20 66.64
N SER A 162 47.84 27.88 66.44
CA SER A 162 47.48 27.27 65.14
C SER A 162 46.64 26.00 65.29
N SER A 163 46.12 25.52 64.15
CA SER A 163 45.59 24.16 64.01
C SER A 163 46.66 23.18 63.48
N PHE A 164 46.36 21.88 63.55
CA PHE A 164 47.09 20.80 62.89
C PHE A 164 46.08 19.69 62.46
N PRO A 165 46.00 19.32 61.16
CA PRO A 165 45.07 18.30 60.68
C PRO A 165 45.58 16.88 60.91
N VAL A 166 44.65 15.95 61.09
CA VAL A 166 44.87 14.51 61.26
C VAL A 166 43.79 13.75 60.50
N ASP A 167 44.22 12.86 59.61
CA ASP A 167 43.34 12.03 58.80
C ASP A 167 43.01 10.73 59.52
N ILE A 168 41.76 10.30 59.42
CA ILE A 168 41.22 9.08 60.02
C ILE A 168 40.71 8.21 58.89
N HIS A 169 41.17 6.96 58.86
CA HIS A 169 40.86 5.96 57.84
C HIS A 169 40.00 4.85 58.44
N PHE A 170 39.01 4.37 57.68
CA PHE A 170 38.19 3.22 58.07
C PHE A 170 37.80 2.34 56.86
N THR A 171 37.86 1.02 57.04
CA THR A 171 37.45 0.02 56.04
C THR A 171 36.56 -1.03 56.72
N PRO A 172 35.22 -1.02 56.54
CA PRO A 172 34.32 -1.97 57.19
C PRO A 172 34.57 -3.41 56.75
N GLN A 173 34.50 -4.33 57.72
CA GLN A 173 34.70 -5.77 57.53
C GLN A 173 33.41 -6.60 57.69
N SER A 174 32.30 -5.98 58.11
CA SER A 174 31.02 -6.63 58.43
C SER A 174 29.83 -5.68 58.30
N ASP A 175 28.60 -6.22 58.16
CA ASP A 175 27.34 -5.46 58.05
C ASP A 175 26.83 -5.02 59.43
N GLN A 176 27.56 -4.11 60.09
CA GLN A 176 27.30 -3.68 61.47
C GLN A 176 27.65 -2.20 61.69
N GLU A 177 26.96 -1.54 62.63
CA GLU A 177 27.39 -0.25 63.17
C GLU A 177 28.58 -0.44 64.13
N VAL A 178 29.66 0.30 63.91
CA VAL A 178 30.85 0.34 64.76
C VAL A 178 31.06 1.74 65.32
N ASN A 179 31.57 1.80 66.55
CA ASN A 179 31.73 3.03 67.32
C ASN A 179 33.08 3.04 68.04
N PHE A 180 33.87 4.08 67.83
CA PHE A 180 35.21 4.27 68.38
C PHE A 180 35.25 5.54 69.23
N ASN A 181 36.11 5.57 70.25
CA ASN A 181 36.32 6.74 71.10
C ASN A 181 37.81 7.09 71.10
N LEU A 182 38.28 7.69 70.00
CA LEU A 182 39.68 8.08 69.82
C LEU A 182 40.11 9.05 70.92
N MET A 183 41.24 8.76 71.56
CA MET A 183 41.84 9.57 72.62
C MET A 183 43.18 10.15 72.15
N CYS A 184 43.33 11.47 72.24
CA CYS A 184 44.57 12.16 71.90
C CYS A 184 45.17 12.83 73.15
N ASN A 185 46.31 12.31 73.62
CA ASN A 185 47.06 12.86 74.73
C ASN A 185 47.78 14.15 74.31
N ILE A 186 47.60 15.24 75.04
CA ILE A 186 48.35 16.50 74.87
C ILE A 186 49.35 16.63 76.02
N LYS A 187 50.64 16.82 75.70
CA LYS A 187 51.71 16.86 76.70
C LYS A 187 51.53 18.03 77.67
N ARG A 188 51.51 17.75 78.99
CA ARG A 188 51.21 18.67 80.13
C ARG A 188 49.74 19.10 80.29
N LYS A 189 48.82 18.65 79.43
CA LYS A 189 47.37 18.71 79.69
C LYS A 189 46.98 17.54 80.60
N GLN A 190 46.06 17.75 81.54
CA GLN A 190 45.69 16.69 82.49
C GLN A 190 44.71 15.67 81.88
N THR A 191 43.87 16.11 80.94
CA THR A 191 42.88 15.27 80.25
C THR A 191 43.22 15.11 78.76
N PRO A 192 43.05 13.91 78.18
CA PRO A 192 43.15 13.73 76.73
C PRO A 192 41.95 14.35 76.02
N LEU A 193 42.15 14.76 74.77
CA LEU A 193 41.05 15.10 73.86
C LEU A 193 40.35 13.82 73.43
N GLN A 194 39.04 13.89 73.21
CA GLN A 194 38.21 12.75 72.82
C GLN A 194 37.43 13.05 71.53
N LEU A 195 37.40 12.08 70.62
CA LEU A 195 36.65 12.11 69.38
C LEU A 195 35.83 10.83 69.23
N ASN A 196 34.51 10.95 69.18
CA ASN A 196 33.62 9.82 68.90
C ASN A 196 33.50 9.58 67.39
N VAL A 197 33.88 8.41 66.89
CA VAL A 197 33.82 8.07 65.45
C VAL A 197 32.81 6.95 65.25
N LYS A 198 31.84 7.15 64.36
CA LYS A 198 30.84 6.16 63.96
C LYS A 198 30.97 5.76 62.49
N ALA A 199 30.61 4.52 62.18
CA ALA A 199 30.42 4.02 60.82
C ALA A 199 29.45 2.83 60.80
N GLU A 200 28.80 2.56 59.68
CA GLU A 200 28.09 1.31 59.40
C GLU A 200 28.77 0.63 58.20
N GLY A 201 29.02 -0.67 58.26
CA GLY A 201 29.32 -1.46 57.06
C GLY A 201 28.04 -2.00 56.43
N HIS A 202 27.99 -2.13 55.11
CA HIS A 202 26.89 -2.81 54.41
C HIS A 202 27.36 -3.74 53.29
N SER A 203 26.54 -4.74 53.00
CA SER A 203 26.65 -5.69 51.90
C SER A 203 25.77 -5.31 50.70
N MET A 204 26.12 -5.79 49.51
CA MET A 204 25.38 -5.52 48.26
C MET A 204 24.64 -6.79 47.82
N GLU A 205 23.31 -6.78 47.94
CA GLU A 205 22.45 -7.91 47.58
C GLU A 205 21.84 -7.71 46.18
N VAL A 206 22.49 -8.29 45.17
CA VAL A 206 22.02 -8.34 43.77
C VAL A 206 21.35 -9.68 43.50
N ILE A 207 20.15 -9.67 42.93
CA ILE A 207 19.49 -10.88 42.43
C ILE A 207 19.21 -10.69 40.92
N LEU A 208 19.47 -11.73 40.13
CA LEU A 208 19.32 -11.68 38.67
C LEU A 208 18.35 -12.79 38.22
N TYR A 209 17.23 -12.42 37.61
CA TYR A 209 16.25 -13.40 37.11
C TYR A 209 16.17 -13.38 35.59
N CYS A 210 16.28 -14.53 34.92
CA CYS A 210 15.83 -14.69 33.55
C CYS A 210 14.37 -15.18 33.55
N GLU A 211 13.50 -14.52 32.79
CA GLU A 211 12.13 -14.95 32.53
C GLU A 211 12.04 -15.52 31.11
N ASP A 212 11.56 -16.75 30.98
CA ASP A 212 11.40 -17.41 29.68
C ASP A 212 10.14 -16.89 28.93
N SER A 213 9.96 -17.34 27.68
CA SER A 213 8.78 -16.98 26.87
C SER A 213 7.46 -17.57 27.37
N SER A 214 7.47 -18.37 28.43
CA SER A 214 6.28 -18.91 29.12
C SER A 214 5.95 -18.17 30.41
N GLY A 215 6.86 -17.32 30.92
CA GLY A 215 6.75 -16.63 32.21
C GLY A 215 7.40 -17.36 33.40
N ASN A 216 8.13 -18.46 33.16
CA ASN A 216 8.90 -19.12 34.21
C ASN A 216 10.14 -18.27 34.54
N ARG A 217 10.44 -18.08 35.82
CA ARG A 217 11.62 -17.33 36.28
C ARG A 217 12.69 -18.28 36.80
N VAL A 218 13.90 -18.13 36.29
CA VAL A 218 15.10 -18.83 36.73
C VAL A 218 16.06 -17.79 37.30
N GLU A 219 16.46 -17.97 38.56
CA GLU A 219 17.50 -17.16 39.19
C GLU A 219 18.87 -17.55 38.62
N LEU A 220 19.66 -16.54 38.23
CA LEU A 220 20.97 -16.70 37.61
C LEU A 220 22.06 -16.52 38.68
N SER A 221 23.05 -17.42 38.69
CA SER A 221 24.12 -17.40 39.69
C SER A 221 25.33 -16.59 39.23
N SER A 222 25.90 -15.79 40.12
CA SER A 222 27.21 -15.15 39.94
C SER A 222 28.39 -16.11 40.14
N ARG A 223 28.15 -17.34 40.60
CA ARG A 223 29.18 -18.36 40.88
C ARG A 223 29.28 -19.45 39.80
N ALA A 224 28.49 -19.37 38.74
CA ALA A 224 28.44 -20.37 37.68
C ALA A 224 28.18 -19.72 36.30
N ILE A 225 28.49 -20.45 35.23
CA ILE A 225 28.13 -20.05 33.86
C ILE A 225 26.68 -20.44 33.62
N ASN A 226 25.81 -19.44 33.56
CA ASN A 226 24.40 -19.60 33.25
C ASN A 226 24.20 -19.89 31.76
N LYS A 227 23.06 -20.45 31.37
CA LYS A 227 22.76 -20.76 29.96
C LYS A 227 21.40 -20.18 29.57
N ILE A 228 21.39 -19.36 28.53
CA ILE A 228 20.17 -18.77 27.96
C ILE A 228 20.03 -19.30 26.54
N ASN A 229 19.00 -20.13 26.31
CA ASN A 229 18.72 -20.70 25.01
C ASN A 229 17.48 -20.04 24.39
N PHE A 230 17.64 -19.53 23.17
CA PHE A 230 16.54 -19.05 22.36
C PHE A 230 15.73 -20.20 21.75
N GLY A 231 16.36 -21.36 21.53
CA GLY A 231 15.79 -22.50 20.82
C GLY A 231 15.99 -22.38 19.31
N GLU A 232 15.03 -22.90 18.56
CA GLU A 232 14.89 -22.63 17.13
C GLU A 232 14.06 -21.36 16.93
N VAL A 233 14.49 -20.50 16.01
CA VAL A 233 13.92 -19.18 15.71
C VAL A 233 13.93 -19.02 14.19
N GLU A 234 12.87 -18.50 13.58
CA GLU A 234 12.85 -18.36 12.12
C GLU A 234 13.84 -17.29 11.64
N ILE A 235 14.35 -17.45 10.41
CA ILE A 235 15.08 -16.39 9.71
C ILE A 235 14.27 -15.08 9.72
N ASN A 236 14.92 -13.98 10.14
CA ASN A 236 14.34 -12.65 10.34
C ASN A 236 13.30 -12.51 11.47
N GLU A 237 13.00 -13.57 12.23
CA GLU A 237 12.22 -13.45 13.47
C GLU A 237 13.08 -12.81 14.58
N LYS A 238 12.49 -11.96 15.44
CA LYS A 238 13.17 -11.42 16.63
C LYS A 238 12.62 -12.08 17.90
N ALA A 239 13.32 -13.10 18.39
CA ALA A 239 13.03 -13.72 19.69
C ALA A 239 13.62 -12.88 20.84
N ILE A 240 12.97 -12.89 22.01
CA ILE A 240 13.35 -12.09 23.19
C ILE A 240 13.39 -12.97 24.46
N ARG A 241 14.26 -12.62 25.40
CA ARG A 241 14.27 -13.07 26.81
C ARG A 241 14.35 -11.84 27.72
N ASN A 242 13.49 -11.80 28.73
CA ASN A 242 13.50 -10.74 29.73
C ASN A 242 14.46 -11.14 30.86
N ILE A 243 15.32 -10.23 31.28
CA ILE A 243 16.22 -10.40 32.42
C ILE A 243 15.98 -9.24 33.39
N TYR A 244 15.65 -9.55 34.64
CA TYR A 244 15.44 -8.56 35.69
C TYR A 244 16.67 -8.48 36.59
N VAL A 245 17.29 -7.30 36.65
CA VAL A 245 18.32 -6.96 37.64
C VAL A 245 17.59 -6.40 38.84
N VAL A 246 17.69 -7.06 40.00
CA VAL A 246 16.94 -6.72 41.22
C VAL A 246 17.89 -6.32 42.33
N ASN A 247 17.57 -5.23 43.02
CA ASN A 247 18.33 -4.76 44.18
C ASN A 247 17.58 -5.09 45.47
N ALA A 248 18.02 -6.13 46.17
CA ALA A 248 17.50 -6.47 47.50
C ALA A 248 18.20 -5.68 48.63
N GLY A 249 19.34 -5.05 48.34
CA GLY A 249 20.16 -4.32 49.29
C GLY A 249 19.62 -2.94 49.66
N LYS A 250 20.17 -2.37 50.75
CA LYS A 250 19.84 -1.04 51.30
C LYS A 250 20.22 0.15 50.39
N TYR A 251 21.06 -0.05 49.37
CA TYR A 251 21.73 1.01 48.61
C TYR A 251 21.71 0.78 47.10
N ASN A 252 21.63 1.85 46.33
CA ASN A 252 21.58 1.82 44.86
C ASN A 252 22.91 1.31 44.26
N PHE A 253 22.86 0.62 43.13
CA PHE A 253 24.05 0.23 42.35
C PHE A 253 23.84 0.42 40.84
N ASP A 254 24.94 0.57 40.12
CA ASP A 254 24.98 0.64 38.65
C ASP A 254 25.49 -0.68 38.04
N TYR A 255 25.04 -1.00 36.83
CA TYR A 255 25.44 -2.20 36.08
C TYR A 255 25.72 -1.93 34.59
N GLU A 256 26.50 -2.82 33.97
CA GLU A 256 26.83 -2.81 32.54
C GLU A 256 26.79 -4.23 31.93
N TRP A 257 26.34 -4.34 30.67
CA TRP A 257 26.28 -5.55 29.87
C TRP A 257 27.36 -5.59 28.79
N ASP A 258 28.31 -6.51 28.93
CA ASP A 258 29.36 -6.85 27.95
C ASP A 258 28.90 -8.07 27.12
N LEU A 259 28.90 -7.93 25.79
CA LEU A 259 28.41 -8.95 24.84
C LEU A 259 29.54 -9.34 23.87
N GLN A 260 30.12 -10.52 24.10
CA GLN A 260 31.29 -11.03 23.38
C GLN A 260 30.86 -12.04 22.31
N GLU A 261 30.51 -11.54 21.12
CA GLU A 261 30.17 -12.34 19.93
C GLU A 261 31.45 -12.92 19.28
N ARG A 262 31.95 -14.03 19.83
CA ARG A 262 33.14 -14.72 19.31
C ARG A 262 32.78 -15.50 18.04
N SER A 263 33.13 -14.90 16.89
CA SER A 263 32.69 -15.23 15.52
C SER A 263 31.23 -14.76 15.24
N VAL A 264 30.90 -14.20 14.07
CA VAL A 264 31.61 -14.19 12.77
C VAL A 264 31.77 -12.76 12.22
N SER A 265 32.99 -12.36 11.88
CA SER A 265 33.27 -11.07 11.23
C SER A 265 32.59 -10.96 9.85
N GLY A 266 31.73 -9.95 9.67
CA GLY A 266 31.14 -9.60 8.37
C GLY A 266 29.66 -9.95 8.17
N ARG A 267 28.91 -10.26 9.24
CA ARG A 267 27.44 -10.24 9.26
C ARG A 267 26.98 -9.34 10.41
N GLY A 268 25.81 -8.73 10.29
CA GLY A 268 25.27 -7.86 11.35
C GLY A 268 25.02 -8.66 12.63
N ALA A 269 25.19 -8.00 13.79
CA ALA A 269 25.05 -8.61 15.12
C ALA A 269 23.71 -9.34 15.23
N MET A 270 23.76 -10.65 15.48
CA MET A 270 22.56 -11.49 15.54
C MET A 270 21.92 -11.45 16.93
N VAL A 271 22.67 -10.98 17.94
CA VAL A 271 22.25 -10.83 19.33
C VAL A 271 22.41 -9.38 19.76
N ASP A 272 21.44 -8.85 20.51
CA ASP A 272 21.51 -7.51 21.10
C ASP A 272 20.86 -7.45 22.49
N MET A 273 21.31 -6.51 23.31
CA MET A 273 20.88 -6.28 24.70
C MET A 273 20.48 -4.82 24.92
N SER A 274 19.33 -4.59 25.55
CA SER A 274 18.82 -3.25 25.87
C SER A 274 18.10 -3.20 27.23
N PRO A 275 18.39 -2.21 28.11
CA PRO A 275 19.50 -1.26 28.02
C PRO A 275 20.85 -1.97 28.24
N ARG A 276 21.94 -1.39 27.74
CA ARG A 276 23.30 -1.93 27.93
C ARG A 276 23.94 -1.55 29.27
N SER A 277 23.39 -0.56 29.96
CA SER A 277 23.80 -0.13 31.30
C SER A 277 22.64 0.56 31.99
N GLY A 278 22.62 0.55 33.32
CA GLY A 278 21.58 1.22 34.11
C GLY A 278 21.91 1.23 35.60
N GLY A 279 21.08 1.93 36.38
CA GLY A 279 21.14 1.93 37.85
C GLY A 279 19.87 1.32 38.43
N VAL A 280 19.96 0.62 39.56
CA VAL A 280 18.83 0.01 40.26
C VAL A 280 18.74 0.51 41.69
N SER A 281 17.65 1.20 42.04
CA SER A 281 17.46 1.72 43.39
C SER A 281 17.20 0.61 44.41
N SER A 282 17.48 0.88 45.69
CA SER A 282 17.16 -0.06 46.79
C SER A 282 15.69 -0.51 46.74
N GLY A 283 15.46 -1.83 46.73
CA GLY A 283 14.13 -2.44 46.63
C GLY A 283 13.50 -2.45 45.24
N GLU A 284 14.13 -1.84 44.23
CA GLU A 284 13.64 -1.80 42.85
C GLU A 284 14.22 -2.92 41.97
N ARG A 285 13.73 -2.99 40.73
CA ARG A 285 14.21 -3.89 39.69
C ARG A 285 14.14 -3.25 38.32
N GLU A 286 15.15 -3.48 37.50
CA GLU A 286 15.23 -2.97 36.13
C GLU A 286 15.12 -4.11 35.10
N LEU A 287 14.43 -3.84 33.98
CA LEU A 287 14.15 -4.82 32.93
C LEU A 287 15.12 -4.67 31.75
N CYS A 288 16.00 -5.66 31.61
CA CYS A 288 16.86 -5.83 30.44
C CYS A 288 16.25 -6.84 29.46
N GLN A 289 16.35 -6.57 28.15
CA GLN A 289 15.87 -7.45 27.10
C GLN A 289 17.04 -7.93 26.24
N LEU A 290 17.35 -9.22 26.36
CA LEU A 290 18.23 -9.92 25.44
C LEU A 290 17.39 -10.37 24.24
N SER A 291 17.89 -10.15 23.02
CA SER A 291 17.18 -10.53 21.80
C SER A 291 18.08 -11.21 20.78
N PHE A 292 17.51 -12.12 19.99
CA PHE A 292 18.18 -12.87 18.92
C PHE A 292 17.37 -12.75 17.63
N CYS A 293 18.03 -12.42 16.53
CA CYS A 293 17.43 -12.27 15.20
C CYS A 293 18.38 -12.80 14.12
N PRO A 294 18.20 -14.05 13.63
CA PRO A 294 19.09 -14.66 12.66
C PRO A 294 18.71 -14.24 11.21
N PRO A 295 19.58 -13.53 10.46
CA PRO A 295 19.23 -13.08 9.11
C PRO A 295 19.34 -14.17 8.02
N LYS A 296 19.91 -15.33 8.36
CA LYS A 296 20.07 -16.54 7.51
C LYS A 296 20.15 -17.78 8.41
N ALA A 297 19.90 -18.96 7.83
CA ALA A 297 20.07 -20.24 8.54
C ALA A 297 21.48 -20.35 9.16
N SER A 298 21.56 -20.52 10.47
CA SER A 298 22.79 -20.37 11.27
C SER A 298 22.58 -20.87 12.70
N SER A 299 23.65 -21.00 13.50
CA SER A 299 23.51 -21.23 14.95
C SER A 299 24.54 -20.42 15.74
N ILE A 300 24.08 -19.72 16.77
CA ILE A 300 24.98 -19.12 17.77
C ILE A 300 25.32 -20.16 18.84
N ARG A 301 26.61 -20.36 19.09
CA ARG A 301 27.15 -21.24 20.14
C ARG A 301 28.41 -20.57 20.70
N GLY A 302 28.46 -20.37 22.01
CA GLY A 302 29.61 -19.70 22.65
C GLY A 302 29.62 -18.17 22.49
N CYS A 303 28.47 -17.56 22.23
CA CYS A 303 28.31 -16.12 22.48
C CYS A 303 28.22 -15.91 23.99
N GLU A 304 29.11 -15.10 24.55
CA GLU A 304 29.18 -14.86 26.00
C GLU A 304 28.61 -13.47 26.33
N LEU A 305 27.61 -13.46 27.21
CA LEU A 305 26.98 -12.27 27.76
C LEU A 305 27.41 -12.15 29.23
N ILE A 306 27.85 -10.98 29.65
CA ILE A 306 28.40 -10.74 30.98
C ILE A 306 27.72 -9.52 31.59
N LEU A 307 27.09 -9.68 32.75
CA LEU A 307 26.62 -8.58 33.58
C LEU A 307 27.71 -8.21 34.59
N ARG A 308 28.14 -6.96 34.59
CA ARG A 308 29.08 -6.39 35.57
C ARG A 308 28.30 -5.45 36.48
N VAL A 309 28.29 -5.69 37.79
CA VAL A 309 27.75 -4.74 38.77
C VAL A 309 28.90 -3.94 39.36
N SER A 310 28.74 -2.62 39.45
CA SER A 310 29.76 -1.70 39.97
C SER A 310 30.07 -2.01 41.43
N ASN A 311 31.32 -2.35 41.75
CA ASN A 311 31.76 -2.86 43.05
C ASN A 311 31.01 -4.12 43.54
N GLY A 312 30.36 -4.86 42.63
CA GLY A 312 29.47 -5.97 42.96
C GLY A 312 29.79 -7.28 42.22
N PRO A 313 28.88 -8.28 42.28
CA PRO A 313 29.05 -9.54 41.58
C PRO A 313 29.04 -9.37 40.05
N THR A 314 29.81 -10.22 39.36
CA THR A 314 29.71 -10.41 37.91
C THR A 314 28.96 -11.70 37.60
N TYR A 315 28.06 -11.68 36.62
CA TYR A 315 27.32 -12.87 36.17
C TYR A 315 27.71 -13.18 34.72
N THR A 316 28.00 -14.45 34.43
CA THR A 316 28.34 -14.92 33.08
C THR A 316 27.23 -15.80 32.53
N MET A 317 26.85 -15.58 31.28
CA MET A 317 25.78 -16.27 30.56
C MET A 317 26.27 -16.70 29.18
N GLN A 318 26.12 -17.98 28.84
CA GLN A 318 26.29 -18.47 27.48
C GLN A 318 24.95 -18.41 26.73
N VAL A 319 24.93 -17.69 25.62
CA VAL A 319 23.76 -17.54 24.74
C VAL A 319 23.84 -18.56 23.62
N ALA A 320 22.73 -19.28 23.40
CA ALA A 320 22.57 -20.26 22.34
C ALA A 320 21.25 -20.07 21.58
N GLY A 321 21.21 -20.49 20.32
CA GLY A 321 20.04 -20.38 19.44
C GLY A 321 20.35 -20.83 18.02
N VAL A 322 19.33 -21.25 17.29
CA VAL A 322 19.44 -21.72 15.90
C VAL A 322 18.45 -20.94 15.03
N GLY A 323 18.96 -20.28 14.01
CA GLY A 323 18.16 -19.72 12.93
C GLY A 323 17.77 -20.82 11.95
N ILE A 324 16.49 -21.14 11.86
CA ILE A 324 15.94 -22.14 10.93
C ILE A 324 15.24 -21.46 9.74
N MET A 325 15.27 -22.10 8.57
CA MET A 325 14.49 -21.70 7.41
C MET A 325 13.18 -22.49 7.41
N PRO A 326 12.01 -21.87 7.18
CA PRO A 326 10.74 -22.59 7.23
C PRO A 326 10.66 -23.63 6.10
N GLY A 327 10.28 -24.84 6.47
CA GLY A 327 10.16 -26.00 5.61
C GLY A 327 8.93 -25.99 4.72
N LEU A 328 8.77 -24.95 3.90
CA LEU A 328 7.81 -25.00 2.79
C LEU A 328 8.44 -25.76 1.62
N HIS A 329 7.91 -26.94 1.32
CA HIS A 329 8.30 -27.75 0.16
C HIS A 329 7.34 -27.55 -1.01
N MET A 330 7.87 -27.19 -2.17
CA MET A 330 7.12 -26.99 -3.42
C MET A 330 7.23 -28.22 -4.33
N SER A 331 6.12 -28.71 -4.90
CA SER A 331 6.13 -29.90 -5.78
C SER A 331 6.94 -29.75 -7.07
N PHE A 332 7.20 -28.51 -7.50
CA PHE A 332 8.17 -28.17 -8.53
C PHE A 332 8.69 -26.75 -8.31
N GLN A 333 9.91 -26.49 -8.78
CA GLN A 333 10.50 -25.14 -8.85
C GLN A 333 10.25 -24.44 -10.19
N SER A 334 9.85 -25.19 -11.22
CA SER A 334 9.45 -24.63 -12.52
C SER A 334 8.43 -25.50 -13.24
N HIS A 335 7.49 -24.88 -13.96
CA HIS A 335 6.55 -25.57 -14.85
C HIS A 335 6.43 -24.86 -16.22
N ASN A 336 6.10 -25.62 -17.27
CA ASN A 336 5.94 -25.10 -18.63
C ASN A 336 4.66 -25.68 -19.27
N PHE A 337 3.69 -24.81 -19.55
CA PHE A 337 2.41 -25.17 -20.15
C PHE A 337 2.51 -25.59 -21.63
N GLY A 338 3.64 -25.29 -22.30
CA GLY A 338 3.85 -25.64 -23.70
C GLY A 338 3.02 -24.77 -24.68
N PRO A 339 2.70 -25.28 -25.89
CA PRO A 339 1.92 -24.58 -26.89
C PRO A 339 0.41 -24.63 -26.57
N CYS A 340 -0.12 -23.50 -26.12
CA CYS A 340 -1.53 -23.30 -25.76
C CYS A 340 -2.22 -22.36 -26.76
N PHE A 341 -3.49 -22.60 -27.08
CA PHE A 341 -4.24 -21.71 -27.97
C PHE A 341 -4.53 -20.37 -27.29
N ILE A 342 -4.50 -19.27 -28.05
CA ILE A 342 -4.87 -17.93 -27.57
C ILE A 342 -6.26 -17.98 -26.94
N HIS A 343 -6.34 -17.66 -25.65
CA HIS A 343 -7.52 -17.89 -24.84
C HIS A 343 -8.61 -16.84 -25.09
N ARG A 344 -9.83 -17.32 -25.32
CA ARG A 344 -11.08 -16.54 -25.41
C ARG A 344 -12.10 -17.10 -24.43
N ALA A 345 -13.05 -16.28 -24.00
CA ALA A 345 -14.13 -16.71 -23.10
C ALA A 345 -14.86 -17.96 -23.65
N GLY A 346 -15.00 -18.98 -22.80
CA GLY A 346 -15.56 -20.30 -23.14
C GLY A 346 -14.53 -21.43 -23.21
N MET A 347 -13.29 -21.13 -23.62
CA MET A 347 -12.24 -22.15 -23.80
C MET A 347 -11.84 -22.85 -22.48
N PRO A 348 -11.36 -24.12 -22.54
CA PRO A 348 -10.78 -24.76 -21.38
C PRO A 348 -9.52 -24.01 -20.96
N VAL A 349 -9.44 -23.68 -19.68
CA VAL A 349 -8.25 -23.06 -19.09
C VAL A 349 -7.17 -24.12 -18.96
N HIS A 350 -5.96 -23.81 -19.42
CA HIS A 350 -4.80 -24.68 -19.18
C HIS A 350 -4.38 -24.53 -17.72
N THR A 351 -4.66 -25.55 -16.90
CA THR A 351 -4.38 -25.54 -15.47
C THR A 351 -3.29 -26.55 -15.07
N HIS A 352 -2.55 -26.22 -14.01
CA HIS A 352 -1.65 -27.16 -13.35
C HIS A 352 -1.61 -26.89 -11.85
N GLU A 353 -1.62 -27.94 -11.03
CA GLU A 353 -1.52 -27.81 -9.58
C GLU A 353 -0.05 -27.77 -9.13
N LEU A 354 0.32 -26.74 -8.38
CA LEU A 354 1.53 -26.64 -7.57
C LEU A 354 1.15 -27.00 -6.12
N LYS A 355 1.65 -28.13 -5.61
CA LYS A 355 1.40 -28.53 -4.23
C LYS A 355 2.45 -27.92 -3.31
N LEU A 356 1.98 -27.16 -2.33
CA LEU A 356 2.77 -26.59 -1.24
C LEU A 356 2.59 -27.47 0.00
N THR A 357 3.67 -28.01 0.55
CA THR A 357 3.68 -28.88 1.73
C THR A 357 4.44 -28.22 2.86
N ASN A 358 3.84 -28.14 4.05
CA ASN A 358 4.57 -27.79 5.27
C ASN A 358 5.31 -29.04 5.78
N THR A 359 6.64 -28.99 5.85
CA THR A 359 7.47 -30.08 6.38
C THR A 359 7.94 -29.85 7.82
N ASP A 360 7.64 -28.70 8.42
CA ASP A 360 7.98 -28.35 9.80
C ASP A 360 6.98 -28.96 10.81
N ASP A 361 7.28 -28.83 12.10
CA ASP A 361 6.44 -29.29 13.21
C ASP A 361 5.49 -28.19 13.74
N HIS A 362 5.51 -27.00 13.14
CA HIS A 362 4.67 -25.84 13.48
C HIS A 362 3.84 -25.37 12.26
N ASP A 363 2.78 -24.60 12.50
CA ASP A 363 1.97 -23.94 11.46
C ASP A 363 2.85 -22.97 10.62
N ILE A 364 2.74 -23.03 9.28
CA ILE A 364 3.41 -22.09 8.37
C ILE A 364 2.35 -21.27 7.62
N SER A 365 2.39 -19.95 7.77
CA SER A 365 1.59 -19.01 6.95
C SER A 365 2.29 -18.70 5.64
N VAL A 366 1.54 -18.70 4.54
CA VAL A 366 2.05 -18.52 3.17
C VAL A 366 1.13 -17.57 2.39
N ASP A 367 1.73 -16.58 1.74
CA ASP A 367 1.10 -15.64 0.80
C ASP A 367 1.77 -15.76 -0.57
N CYS A 368 1.04 -15.46 -1.66
CA CYS A 368 1.56 -15.38 -3.01
C CYS A 368 1.61 -13.91 -3.45
N LEU A 369 2.80 -13.31 -3.43
CA LEU A 369 3.00 -11.89 -3.75
C LEU A 369 2.83 -11.58 -5.25
N TYR A 370 2.76 -12.61 -6.10
CA TYR A 370 2.41 -12.44 -7.50
C TYR A 370 0.94 -12.03 -7.61
N THR A 371 0.67 -10.86 -8.19
CA THR A 371 -0.71 -10.47 -8.52
C THR A 371 -1.12 -11.13 -9.83
N SER A 372 -2.13 -12.00 -9.77
CA SER A 372 -2.76 -12.61 -10.95
C SER A 372 -3.12 -11.55 -12.01
N ASN A 373 -2.76 -11.82 -13.26
CA ASN A 373 -2.98 -10.91 -14.40
C ASN A 373 -3.64 -11.64 -15.57
N GLN A 374 -4.00 -10.90 -16.62
CA GLN A 374 -4.70 -11.42 -17.80
C GLN A 374 -4.05 -12.67 -18.45
N VAL A 375 -2.75 -12.93 -18.22
CA VAL A 375 -2.00 -14.04 -18.83
C VAL A 375 -1.85 -15.24 -17.89
N LEU A 376 -1.68 -15.01 -16.60
CA LEU A 376 -1.52 -16.07 -15.60
C LEU A 376 -2.24 -15.68 -14.31
N HIS A 377 -3.21 -16.51 -13.94
CA HIS A 377 -3.88 -16.45 -12.63
C HIS A 377 -3.43 -17.62 -11.74
N HIS A 378 -3.61 -17.46 -10.44
CA HIS A 378 -3.63 -18.54 -9.46
C HIS A 378 -4.88 -18.41 -8.58
N ASN A 379 -5.37 -19.53 -8.05
CA ASN A 379 -6.47 -19.53 -7.08
C ASN A 379 -5.99 -19.43 -5.61
N PHE A 380 -4.68 -19.30 -5.37
CA PHE A 380 -4.13 -19.35 -4.02
C PHE A 380 -4.42 -18.06 -3.24
N GLU A 381 -5.21 -18.20 -2.18
CA GLU A 381 -5.45 -17.18 -1.16
C GLU A 381 -4.53 -17.44 0.04
N ALA A 382 -4.05 -16.35 0.66
CA ALA A 382 -3.03 -16.42 1.69
C ALA A 382 -3.55 -17.05 2.98
N GLN A 383 -2.92 -18.15 3.40
CA GLN A 383 -3.46 -19.06 4.40
C GLN A 383 -2.35 -19.72 5.23
N VAL A 384 -2.73 -20.52 6.22
CA VAL A 384 -1.79 -21.24 7.09
C VAL A 384 -1.91 -22.73 6.89
N ILE A 385 -0.78 -23.36 6.56
CA ILE A 385 -0.65 -24.80 6.34
C ILE A 385 -0.18 -25.42 7.67
N ALA A 386 -1.00 -26.27 8.27
CA ALA A 386 -0.67 -26.96 9.53
C ALA A 386 0.49 -28.00 9.35
N PRO A 387 1.14 -28.45 10.42
CA PRO A 387 2.25 -29.41 10.36
C PRO A 387 1.96 -30.63 9.49
N LYS A 388 2.89 -30.94 8.59
CA LYS A 388 2.83 -32.06 7.62
C LYS A 388 1.63 -32.01 6.64
N GLN A 389 0.81 -30.96 6.66
CA GLN A 389 -0.29 -30.77 5.72
C GLN A 389 0.19 -30.19 4.39
N SER A 390 -0.71 -30.06 3.42
CA SER A 390 -0.44 -29.46 2.13
C SER A 390 -1.66 -28.76 1.55
N VAL A 391 -1.42 -27.79 0.68
CA VAL A 391 -2.44 -27.12 -0.13
C VAL A 391 -2.02 -27.10 -1.59
N ASN A 392 -2.99 -27.19 -2.49
CA ASN A 392 -2.75 -27.17 -3.94
C ASN A 392 -3.10 -25.78 -4.50
N VAL A 393 -2.12 -25.16 -5.15
CA VAL A 393 -2.25 -23.92 -5.91
C VAL A 393 -2.58 -24.30 -7.35
N VAL A 394 -3.81 -24.03 -7.80
CA VAL A 394 -4.18 -24.15 -9.21
C VAL A 394 -3.64 -22.93 -9.95
N LEU A 395 -2.62 -23.14 -10.77
CA LEU A 395 -2.09 -22.17 -11.71
C LEU A 395 -2.88 -22.28 -13.03
N SER A 396 -3.32 -21.15 -13.57
CA SER A 396 -4.25 -21.07 -14.69
C SER A 396 -3.69 -20.14 -15.78
N PHE A 397 -3.38 -20.68 -16.96
CA PHE A 397 -2.67 -19.99 -18.02
C PHE A 397 -3.59 -19.60 -19.20
N TYR A 398 -3.48 -18.33 -19.61
CA TYR A 398 -4.37 -17.61 -20.53
C TYR A 398 -3.56 -16.81 -21.57
N PRO A 399 -2.84 -17.45 -22.51
CA PRO A 399 -2.06 -16.72 -23.52
C PRO A 399 -2.98 -15.80 -24.35
N ARG A 400 -2.60 -14.53 -24.51
CA ARG A 400 -3.39 -13.52 -25.25
C ARG A 400 -2.83 -13.24 -26.65
N GLU A 401 -1.52 -13.31 -26.79
CA GLU A 401 -0.78 -13.19 -28.04
C GLU A 401 -0.07 -14.51 -28.42
N ALA A 402 0.32 -14.63 -29.69
CA ALA A 402 1.08 -15.76 -30.25
C ALA A 402 2.60 -15.66 -29.92
N CYS A 403 2.95 -15.49 -28.65
CA CYS A 403 4.32 -15.24 -28.18
C CYS A 403 4.75 -16.22 -27.08
N LYS A 404 6.02 -16.12 -26.64
CA LYS A 404 6.55 -16.89 -25.50
C LYS A 404 6.37 -16.11 -24.20
N TYR A 405 6.00 -16.82 -23.14
CA TYR A 405 5.76 -16.26 -21.82
C TYR A 405 6.74 -16.85 -20.80
N HIS A 406 7.17 -16.00 -19.85
CA HIS A 406 7.94 -16.36 -18.66
C HIS A 406 7.48 -15.47 -17.50
N VAL A 407 7.16 -16.08 -16.35
CA VAL A 407 6.62 -15.43 -15.16
C VAL A 407 7.19 -16.10 -13.90
N THR A 408 7.62 -15.30 -12.92
CA THR A 408 8.09 -15.80 -11.61
C THR A 408 7.02 -15.55 -10.54
N LEU A 409 6.65 -16.57 -9.76
CA LEU A 409 5.72 -16.45 -8.64
C LEU A 409 6.46 -16.48 -7.30
N PRO A 410 6.72 -15.33 -6.65
CA PRO A 410 7.21 -15.27 -5.28
C PRO A 410 6.12 -15.62 -4.24
N PHE A 411 6.42 -16.60 -3.40
CA PHE A 411 5.66 -16.91 -2.19
C PHE A 411 6.38 -16.33 -0.96
N GLU A 412 5.67 -15.57 -0.12
CA GLU A 412 6.15 -15.04 1.17
C GLU A 412 5.69 -15.97 2.29
N ILE A 413 6.60 -16.27 3.22
CA ILE A 413 6.44 -17.27 4.27
C ILE A 413 6.60 -16.57 5.61
N ASN A 414 5.59 -16.70 6.48
CA ASN A 414 5.51 -16.08 7.82
C ASN A 414 5.70 -14.54 7.87
N GLY A 415 5.67 -13.87 6.71
CA GLY A 415 6.02 -12.46 6.56
C GLY A 415 7.52 -12.17 6.70
N LEU A 416 8.37 -13.22 6.70
CA LEU A 416 9.78 -13.15 7.08
C LEU A 416 10.74 -13.65 5.99
N SER A 417 10.35 -14.67 5.23
CA SER A 417 11.19 -15.29 4.20
C SER A 417 10.43 -15.50 2.88
N LYS A 418 11.12 -15.82 1.78
CA LYS A 418 10.50 -15.96 0.44
C LYS A 418 11.11 -17.12 -0.35
N GLN A 419 10.26 -17.80 -1.11
CA GLN A 419 10.62 -18.79 -2.14
C GLN A 419 9.96 -18.39 -3.48
N SER A 420 10.31 -19.02 -4.61
CA SER A 420 9.75 -18.66 -5.92
C SER A 420 9.65 -19.84 -6.88
N VAL A 421 8.68 -19.77 -7.81
CA VAL A 421 8.44 -20.77 -8.86
C VAL A 421 8.43 -20.12 -10.24
N GLU A 422 9.12 -20.71 -11.21
CA GLU A 422 9.21 -20.20 -12.59
C GLU A 422 8.19 -20.86 -13.53
N ILE A 423 7.38 -20.05 -14.22
CA ILE A 423 6.32 -20.51 -15.12
C ILE A 423 6.59 -20.06 -16.55
N TYR A 424 6.41 -20.98 -17.49
CA TYR A 424 6.65 -20.77 -18.92
C TYR A 424 5.45 -21.21 -19.77
N GLY A 425 5.33 -20.65 -20.98
CA GLY A 425 4.32 -21.07 -21.95
C GLY A 425 4.52 -20.45 -23.35
N LEU A 426 3.73 -20.89 -24.32
CA LEU A 426 3.74 -20.40 -25.70
C LEU A 426 2.31 -20.27 -26.22
N GLY A 427 1.89 -19.05 -26.59
CA GLY A 427 0.59 -18.82 -27.22
C GLY A 427 0.60 -19.15 -28.72
N THR A 428 -0.53 -19.60 -29.26
CA THR A 428 -0.70 -19.81 -30.71
C THR A 428 -2.15 -19.64 -31.19
N GLU A 429 -2.32 -19.27 -32.46
CA GLU A 429 -3.62 -19.22 -33.14
C GLU A 429 -4.15 -20.63 -33.47
N MET A 430 -5.48 -20.78 -33.46
CA MET A 430 -6.20 -21.95 -33.97
C MET A 430 -6.38 -21.84 -35.49
N LYS A 431 -6.06 -22.91 -36.24
CA LYS A 431 -6.11 -22.92 -37.72
C LYS A 431 -6.70 -24.23 -38.24
N ILE A 432 -8.03 -24.32 -38.19
CA ILE A 432 -8.82 -25.44 -38.75
C ILE A 432 -9.54 -24.96 -40.00
N GLU A 433 -9.39 -25.70 -41.10
CA GLU A 433 -9.95 -25.34 -42.41
C GLU A 433 -10.50 -26.56 -43.16
N VAL A 434 -11.43 -26.32 -44.10
CA VAL A 434 -11.78 -27.32 -45.12
C VAL A 434 -10.66 -27.43 -46.16
N ALA A 435 -10.20 -28.65 -46.41
CA ALA A 435 -9.01 -28.89 -47.24
C ALA A 435 -9.23 -28.64 -48.77
N ASP A 436 -10.50 -28.54 -49.20
CA ASP A 436 -10.87 -27.96 -50.50
C ASP A 436 -11.77 -26.73 -50.27
N PRO A 437 -11.31 -25.50 -50.58
CA PRO A 437 -12.11 -24.29 -50.46
C PRO A 437 -13.45 -24.31 -51.21
N LYS A 438 -13.59 -25.13 -52.27
CA LYS A 438 -14.86 -25.29 -53.01
C LYS A 438 -15.96 -25.94 -52.18
N MET A 439 -15.61 -26.68 -51.13
CA MET A 439 -16.55 -27.34 -50.22
C MET A 439 -17.09 -26.42 -49.12
N LYS A 440 -16.77 -25.11 -49.12
CA LYS A 440 -17.35 -24.15 -48.14
C LYS A 440 -18.87 -23.97 -48.26
N VAL A 441 -19.50 -24.36 -49.38
CA VAL A 441 -20.97 -24.35 -49.55
C VAL A 441 -21.45 -25.64 -50.22
N VAL A 442 -22.23 -26.44 -49.49
CA VAL A 442 -22.60 -27.82 -49.82
C VAL A 442 -24.12 -27.95 -50.00
N LYS A 443 -24.57 -27.91 -51.26
CA LYS A 443 -26.01 -27.87 -51.60
C LYS A 443 -26.63 -29.28 -51.64
N PHE A 444 -27.77 -29.47 -50.95
CA PHE A 444 -28.60 -30.69 -51.04
C PHE A 444 -29.77 -30.54 -52.01
N GLY A 445 -30.45 -29.38 -51.99
CA GLY A 445 -31.58 -29.08 -52.86
C GLY A 445 -32.94 -29.36 -52.22
N ALA A 446 -34.02 -29.04 -52.94
CA ALA A 446 -35.39 -29.24 -52.47
C ALA A 446 -35.79 -30.71 -52.61
N LEU A 447 -36.15 -31.35 -51.50
CA LEU A 447 -36.51 -32.77 -51.44
C LEU A 447 -37.99 -32.96 -51.09
N ARG A 448 -38.54 -34.11 -51.46
CA ARG A 448 -39.84 -34.61 -51.00
C ARG A 448 -39.67 -35.50 -49.78
N VAL A 449 -40.75 -35.65 -49.00
CA VAL A 449 -40.85 -36.62 -47.89
C VAL A 449 -40.32 -37.98 -48.36
N GLY A 450 -39.31 -38.51 -47.67
CA GLY A 450 -38.72 -39.83 -47.92
C GLY A 450 -37.54 -39.89 -48.90
N GLN A 451 -37.09 -38.78 -49.50
CA GLN A 451 -35.85 -38.77 -50.31
C GLN A 451 -34.58 -38.69 -49.44
N THR A 452 -33.39 -38.96 -49.99
CA THR A 452 -32.11 -38.90 -49.24
C THR A 452 -30.91 -38.53 -50.12
N VAL A 453 -29.98 -37.70 -49.61
CA VAL A 453 -28.75 -37.25 -50.29
C VAL A 453 -27.56 -37.22 -49.30
N LYS A 454 -26.35 -37.63 -49.73
CA LYS A 454 -25.11 -37.69 -48.92
C LYS A 454 -23.96 -36.87 -49.54
N LYS A 455 -23.11 -36.28 -48.70
CA LYS A 455 -21.90 -35.49 -49.04
C LYS A 455 -20.75 -35.76 -48.04
N ILE A 456 -19.50 -35.57 -48.46
CA ILE A 456 -18.29 -35.75 -47.63
C ILE A 456 -17.35 -34.55 -47.84
N ILE A 457 -16.80 -34.00 -46.74
CA ILE A 457 -16.00 -32.78 -46.68
C ILE A 457 -14.72 -33.04 -45.86
N PRO A 458 -13.50 -32.92 -46.41
CA PRO A 458 -12.25 -33.07 -45.66
C PRO A 458 -11.86 -31.79 -44.90
N ILE A 459 -11.32 -31.95 -43.68
CA ILE A 459 -10.84 -30.86 -42.81
C ILE A 459 -9.41 -31.12 -42.31
N ILE A 460 -8.65 -30.06 -42.01
CA ILE A 460 -7.23 -30.10 -41.62
C ILE A 460 -6.90 -29.13 -40.47
N ASN A 461 -5.98 -29.54 -39.57
CA ASN A 461 -5.37 -28.70 -38.53
C ASN A 461 -3.97 -28.23 -38.95
N ASN A 462 -3.84 -26.95 -39.27
CA ASN A 462 -2.56 -26.31 -39.63
C ASN A 462 -1.86 -25.62 -38.43
N SER A 463 -2.39 -25.75 -37.21
CA SER A 463 -1.85 -25.09 -36.02
C SER A 463 -0.75 -25.90 -35.30
N PRO A 464 0.06 -25.28 -34.42
CA PRO A 464 1.14 -25.94 -33.68
C PRO A 464 0.70 -26.85 -32.54
N ALA A 465 -0.57 -26.78 -32.11
CA ALA A 465 -1.14 -27.57 -31.02
C ALA A 465 -2.20 -28.57 -31.51
N SER A 466 -2.38 -29.67 -30.78
CA SER A 466 -3.50 -30.60 -30.98
C SER A 466 -4.81 -29.95 -30.56
N ILE A 467 -5.88 -30.20 -31.29
CA ILE A 467 -7.22 -29.72 -30.94
C ILE A 467 -8.23 -30.86 -31.01
N THR A 468 -9.11 -30.92 -30.01
CA THR A 468 -10.22 -31.86 -29.90
C THR A 468 -11.51 -31.06 -29.86
N PHE A 469 -12.35 -31.21 -30.88
CA PHE A 469 -13.55 -30.39 -31.07
C PHE A 469 -14.77 -31.24 -31.44
N HIS A 470 -15.96 -30.70 -31.20
CA HIS A 470 -17.20 -31.24 -31.73
C HIS A 470 -17.51 -30.61 -33.08
N LEU A 471 -18.24 -31.35 -33.91
CA LEU A 471 -18.87 -30.81 -35.11
C LEU A 471 -20.34 -30.59 -34.77
N GLY A 472 -20.73 -29.33 -34.67
CA GLY A 472 -22.08 -28.89 -34.40
C GLY A 472 -22.81 -28.51 -35.68
N ILE A 473 -24.11 -28.74 -35.69
CA ILE A 473 -25.05 -28.00 -36.54
C ILE A 473 -26.30 -27.77 -35.72
N THR A 474 -26.79 -26.54 -35.71
CA THR A 474 -27.94 -26.13 -34.90
C THR A 474 -29.00 -25.56 -35.84
N PRO A 475 -29.80 -26.41 -36.52
CA PRO A 475 -30.67 -25.94 -37.57
C PRO A 475 -31.73 -24.96 -37.05
N SER A 476 -31.79 -23.79 -37.67
CA SER A 476 -32.85 -22.79 -37.48
C SER A 476 -34.24 -23.36 -37.76
N THR A 477 -34.33 -24.35 -38.66
CA THR A 477 -35.58 -25.02 -39.02
C THR A 477 -35.80 -26.29 -38.19
N LEU A 478 -36.81 -26.27 -37.31
CA LEU A 478 -37.11 -27.31 -36.31
C LEU A 478 -37.01 -28.77 -36.81
N ALA A 479 -37.63 -29.11 -37.94
CA ALA A 479 -37.66 -30.50 -38.42
C ALA A 479 -36.32 -31.01 -39.02
N LEU A 480 -35.29 -30.16 -39.12
CA LEU A 480 -33.91 -30.61 -39.38
C LEU A 480 -33.21 -31.12 -38.12
N GLN A 481 -33.78 -30.88 -36.94
CA GLN A 481 -33.25 -31.35 -35.66
C GLN A 481 -33.56 -32.85 -35.41
N ASP A 482 -34.43 -33.47 -36.23
CA ASP A 482 -34.53 -34.93 -36.33
C ASP A 482 -33.23 -35.49 -36.94
N THR A 483 -32.45 -36.22 -36.14
CA THR A 483 -31.20 -36.86 -36.56
C THR A 483 -31.41 -38.00 -37.57
N ALA A 484 -32.63 -38.41 -37.86
CA ALA A 484 -32.95 -39.27 -38.99
C ALA A 484 -33.48 -38.49 -40.22
N THR A 485 -33.48 -37.16 -40.15
CA THR A 485 -33.75 -36.21 -41.25
C THR A 485 -32.50 -35.40 -41.63
N LEU A 486 -31.63 -35.02 -40.70
CA LEU A 486 -30.31 -34.46 -41.00
C LEU A 486 -29.24 -35.15 -40.13
N LYS A 487 -28.23 -35.73 -40.77
CA LYS A 487 -27.09 -36.38 -40.11
C LYS A 487 -25.82 -35.62 -40.42
N LEU A 488 -25.08 -35.34 -39.37
CA LEU A 488 -23.68 -34.96 -39.35
C LEU A 488 -22.90 -36.15 -38.79
N ALA A 489 -21.73 -36.46 -39.32
CA ALA A 489 -20.83 -37.47 -38.78
C ALA A 489 -19.35 -37.06 -39.01
N PRO A 490 -18.42 -37.42 -38.10
CA PRO A 490 -18.66 -38.06 -36.80
C PRO A 490 -19.45 -37.16 -35.83
N LEU A 491 -20.24 -37.78 -34.96
CA LEU A 491 -20.93 -37.14 -33.83
C LEU A 491 -20.10 -37.18 -32.53
N THR A 492 -19.02 -37.96 -32.53
CA THR A 492 -18.01 -38.01 -31.47
C THR A 492 -16.98 -36.91 -31.66
N GLU A 493 -16.26 -36.56 -30.59
CA GLU A 493 -15.11 -35.65 -30.64
C GLU A 493 -14.12 -36.01 -31.75
N VAL A 494 -13.61 -34.98 -32.42
CA VAL A 494 -12.59 -35.09 -33.47
C VAL A 494 -11.30 -34.49 -32.95
N THR A 495 -10.33 -35.34 -32.64
CA THR A 495 -8.96 -34.91 -32.30
C THR A 495 -8.10 -34.83 -33.56
N LEU A 496 -7.61 -33.63 -33.89
CA LEU A 496 -6.65 -33.41 -34.97
C LEU A 496 -5.25 -33.09 -34.41
N ALA A 497 -4.28 -33.93 -34.78
CA ALA A 497 -2.87 -33.71 -34.49
C ALA A 497 -2.35 -32.37 -35.06
N PRO A 498 -1.38 -31.72 -34.41
CA PRO A 498 -0.80 -30.46 -34.89
C PRO A 498 -0.12 -30.60 -36.24
N LYS A 499 -0.02 -29.48 -36.97
CA LYS A 499 0.79 -29.33 -38.20
C LYS A 499 0.48 -30.35 -39.31
N GLY A 500 -0.80 -30.60 -39.58
CA GLY A 500 -1.27 -31.34 -40.74
C GLY A 500 -2.25 -32.48 -40.46
N GLY A 501 -2.76 -32.65 -39.23
CA GLY A 501 -3.75 -33.69 -38.92
C GLY A 501 -5.08 -33.46 -39.67
N THR A 502 -5.63 -34.50 -40.31
CA THR A 502 -6.85 -34.40 -41.14
C THR A 502 -7.98 -35.33 -40.69
N SER A 503 -9.23 -34.92 -40.90
CA SER A 503 -10.42 -35.77 -40.75
C SER A 503 -11.40 -35.59 -41.93
N LYS A 504 -12.43 -36.43 -42.00
CA LYS A 504 -13.50 -36.40 -43.01
C LYS A 504 -14.85 -36.26 -42.33
N VAL A 505 -15.56 -35.18 -42.64
CA VAL A 505 -16.93 -34.91 -42.20
C VAL A 505 -17.90 -35.46 -43.24
N GLU A 506 -18.96 -36.13 -42.81
CA GLU A 506 -20.04 -36.64 -43.64
C GLU A 506 -21.35 -35.93 -43.28
N MET A 507 -22.13 -35.56 -44.29
CA MET A 507 -23.47 -34.97 -44.12
C MET A 507 -24.50 -35.72 -44.96
N VAL A 508 -25.66 -36.03 -44.37
CA VAL A 508 -26.78 -36.71 -45.04
C VAL A 508 -28.10 -36.02 -44.73
N PHE A 509 -28.91 -35.72 -45.75
CA PHE A 509 -30.23 -35.09 -45.62
C PHE A 509 -31.33 -36.03 -46.14
N SER A 510 -32.37 -36.28 -45.32
CA SER A 510 -33.33 -37.40 -45.41
C SER A 510 -34.76 -37.07 -44.91
N PRO A 511 -35.43 -36.02 -45.43
CA PRO A 511 -36.55 -35.37 -44.72
C PRO A 511 -37.87 -36.14 -44.66
N LYS A 512 -38.59 -35.94 -43.55
CA LYS A 512 -39.88 -36.61 -43.23
C LYS A 512 -41.08 -35.67 -43.00
N CYS A 513 -40.88 -34.43 -42.53
CA CYS A 513 -41.96 -33.49 -42.19
C CYS A 513 -41.59 -32.00 -42.50
N ARG A 514 -42.20 -30.95 -41.90
CA ARG A 514 -42.10 -29.54 -42.42
C ARG A 514 -40.73 -28.91 -42.28
N ILE A 515 -40.12 -28.56 -43.40
CA ILE A 515 -38.85 -27.86 -43.48
C ILE A 515 -38.99 -26.74 -44.54
N PRO A 516 -39.20 -25.47 -44.16
CA PRO A 516 -39.00 -24.34 -45.09
C PRO A 516 -37.61 -24.34 -45.73
N GLN A 517 -37.37 -23.45 -46.71
CA GLN A 517 -36.03 -23.38 -47.33
C GLN A 517 -34.97 -22.98 -46.29
N PHE A 518 -34.01 -23.86 -46.03
CA PHE A 518 -32.94 -23.62 -45.06
C PHE A 518 -31.60 -23.26 -45.69
N ALA A 519 -30.80 -22.51 -44.93
CA ALA A 519 -29.36 -22.42 -45.06
C ALA A 519 -28.77 -22.50 -43.64
N GLU A 520 -27.99 -23.54 -43.35
CA GLU A 520 -27.51 -23.85 -41.98
C GLU A 520 -25.99 -24.03 -42.00
N GLU A 521 -25.28 -23.53 -40.99
CA GLU A 521 -23.83 -23.65 -40.89
C GLU A 521 -23.41 -24.92 -40.12
N VAL A 522 -22.42 -25.64 -40.65
CA VAL A 522 -21.68 -26.65 -39.87
C VAL A 522 -20.57 -25.92 -39.14
N LEU A 523 -20.71 -25.87 -37.82
CA LEU A 523 -19.85 -25.18 -36.88
C LEU A 523 -18.84 -26.18 -36.32
N LEU A 524 -17.57 -25.80 -36.30
CA LEU A 524 -16.62 -26.37 -35.34
C LEU A 524 -16.96 -25.77 -33.99
N GLU A 525 -17.31 -26.61 -33.02
CA GLU A 525 -17.43 -26.20 -31.62
C GLU A 525 -16.16 -26.65 -30.88
N PHE A 526 -15.35 -25.67 -30.48
CA PHE A 526 -14.27 -25.87 -29.53
C PHE A 526 -14.58 -25.09 -28.26
N ALA A 527 -15.20 -25.77 -27.29
CA ALA A 527 -15.53 -25.25 -25.97
C ALA A 527 -16.25 -23.88 -26.01
N GLY A 528 -17.49 -23.88 -26.47
CA GLY A 528 -18.32 -22.68 -26.59
C GLY A 528 -17.89 -21.71 -27.71
N LEU A 529 -16.69 -21.83 -28.27
CA LEU A 529 -16.33 -21.13 -29.51
C LEU A 529 -16.88 -21.90 -30.71
N PHE A 530 -17.85 -21.29 -31.39
CA PHE A 530 -18.37 -21.76 -32.66
C PHE A 530 -17.66 -21.05 -33.81
N GLN A 531 -16.97 -21.80 -34.67
CA GLN A 531 -16.38 -21.30 -35.91
C GLN A 531 -17.04 -21.99 -37.12
N PRO A 532 -17.66 -21.26 -38.06
CA PRO A 532 -18.22 -21.87 -39.26
C PRO A 532 -17.12 -22.48 -40.16
N LEU A 533 -17.29 -23.76 -40.51
CA LEU A 533 -16.43 -24.47 -41.45
C LEU A 533 -16.98 -24.43 -42.88
N PHE A 534 -18.29 -24.70 -43.03
CA PHE A 534 -19.02 -24.72 -44.31
C PHE A 534 -20.54 -24.67 -44.10
N VAL A 535 -21.31 -24.37 -45.16
CA VAL A 535 -22.78 -24.13 -45.10
C VAL A 535 -23.58 -25.15 -45.94
N ILE A 536 -24.80 -25.54 -45.53
CA ILE A 536 -25.71 -26.50 -46.23
C ILE A 536 -27.13 -25.95 -46.53
N THR A 537 -27.91 -26.53 -47.48
CA THR A 537 -29.25 -26.00 -47.90
C THR A 537 -30.32 -27.02 -48.43
N GLY A 538 -31.63 -26.95 -48.06
CA GLY A 538 -32.77 -27.86 -48.49
C GLY A 538 -34.25 -27.51 -48.03
N SER A 539 -35.27 -28.42 -48.09
CA SER A 539 -36.74 -28.21 -47.70
C SER A 539 -37.73 -29.45 -47.66
N CYS A 540 -38.98 -29.39 -47.04
CA CYS A 540 -40.10 -30.41 -46.85
C CYS A 540 -41.46 -29.95 -46.07
N GLN A 541 -42.50 -30.80 -45.68
CA GLN A 541 -43.97 -30.56 -45.17
C GLN A 541 -44.58 -31.11 -43.77
N GLY A 542 -45.45 -30.45 -42.90
CA GLY A 542 -45.98 -30.94 -41.53
C GLY A 542 -46.74 -29.96 -40.50
N THR A 543 -47.20 -30.37 -39.25
CA THR A 543 -48.19 -29.71 -38.24
C THR A 543 -47.96 -29.93 -36.66
N GLU A 544 -48.51 -29.15 -35.66
CA GLU A 544 -48.13 -29.12 -34.16
C GLU A 544 -49.16 -28.57 -33.03
N ILE A 545 -48.96 -28.77 -31.67
CA ILE A 545 -49.74 -28.24 -30.44
C ILE A 545 -48.91 -28.20 -29.08
N GLN A 546 -49.14 -27.29 -28.08
CA GLN A 546 -48.37 -27.20 -26.79
C GLN A 546 -49.07 -26.66 -25.46
N MET A 547 -48.30 -26.34 -24.40
CA MET A 547 -48.71 -25.85 -23.04
C MET A 547 -47.70 -24.85 -22.44
N ASP A 548 -48.06 -23.99 -21.47
CA ASP A 548 -47.17 -22.91 -20.98
C ASP A 548 -46.18 -23.29 -19.85
N VAL A 549 -46.63 -23.93 -18.77
CA VAL A 549 -45.79 -24.36 -17.63
C VAL A 549 -46.14 -25.76 -17.11
N ALA A 550 -45.15 -26.44 -16.51
CA ALA A 550 -45.29 -27.83 -16.02
C ALA A 550 -45.28 -27.99 -14.49
N SER A 551 -45.10 -26.92 -13.71
CA SER A 551 -45.11 -26.99 -12.23
C SER A 551 -45.40 -25.64 -11.55
N ILE A 552 -46.05 -25.65 -10.37
CA ILE A 552 -46.51 -24.44 -9.66
C ILE A 552 -46.28 -24.54 -8.12
N PRO A 553 -45.37 -23.75 -7.51
CA PRO A 553 -45.14 -23.73 -6.06
C PRO A 553 -45.98 -22.66 -5.33
N PHE A 554 -46.37 -22.89 -4.06
CA PHE A 554 -47.24 -22.00 -3.29
C PHE A 554 -46.65 -21.43 -1.99
N GLY A 555 -45.63 -22.05 -1.40
CA GLY A 555 -44.85 -21.46 -0.29
C GLY A 555 -45.48 -21.59 1.12
N ALA A 556 -45.10 -20.68 2.03
CA ALA A 556 -45.44 -20.76 3.45
C ALA A 556 -46.79 -20.09 3.79
N VAL A 557 -47.66 -20.82 4.50
CA VAL A 557 -49.04 -20.49 4.81
C VAL A 557 -49.29 -20.81 6.28
N VAL A 558 -49.54 -19.78 7.11
CA VAL A 558 -49.79 -19.96 8.56
C VAL A 558 -51.07 -20.76 8.79
N GLN A 559 -51.09 -21.61 9.83
CA GLN A 559 -52.13 -22.63 10.04
C GLN A 559 -53.55 -22.02 9.97
N LYS A 560 -54.41 -22.64 9.13
CA LYS A 560 -55.77 -22.19 8.75
C LYS A 560 -55.80 -21.02 7.75
N SER A 561 -55.04 -21.12 6.66
CA SER A 561 -55.06 -20.17 5.52
C SER A 561 -54.86 -20.87 4.15
N SER A 562 -54.98 -20.18 3.02
CA SER A 562 -54.97 -20.75 1.66
C SER A 562 -54.56 -19.75 0.55
N SER A 563 -54.26 -20.24 -0.67
CA SER A 563 -53.70 -19.45 -1.80
C SER A 563 -54.06 -20.01 -3.20
N VAL A 564 -54.03 -19.19 -4.27
CA VAL A 564 -54.46 -19.54 -5.66
C VAL A 564 -53.45 -19.05 -6.73
N ARG A 565 -53.27 -19.79 -7.84
CA ARG A 565 -52.41 -19.49 -9.02
C ARG A 565 -53.04 -19.97 -10.35
N LYS A 566 -52.41 -19.72 -11.52
CA LYS A 566 -52.94 -19.99 -12.87
C LYS A 566 -51.98 -20.77 -13.81
N LEU A 567 -52.51 -21.29 -14.94
CA LEU A 567 -51.85 -22.14 -15.99
C LEU A 567 -52.52 -21.90 -17.37
N ILE A 568 -51.85 -22.13 -18.53
CA ILE A 568 -52.41 -21.93 -19.89
C ILE A 568 -52.02 -23.08 -20.87
N MET A 569 -52.89 -23.40 -21.84
CA MET A 569 -52.66 -24.38 -22.92
C MET A 569 -52.95 -23.77 -24.31
N SER A 570 -52.16 -24.09 -25.35
CA SER A 570 -52.20 -23.41 -26.66
C SER A 570 -52.03 -24.32 -27.89
N ASN A 571 -52.70 -23.97 -29.00
CA ASN A 571 -52.61 -24.70 -30.27
C ASN A 571 -51.93 -23.85 -31.37
N THR A 572 -50.77 -24.30 -31.83
CA THR A 572 -49.88 -23.59 -32.78
C THR A 572 -49.88 -24.15 -34.20
N GLY A 573 -50.65 -25.21 -34.49
CA GLY A 573 -50.67 -25.90 -35.78
C GLY A 573 -51.93 -25.67 -36.61
N ASP A 574 -51.93 -26.17 -37.84
CA ASP A 574 -52.98 -25.97 -38.84
C ASP A 574 -54.35 -26.65 -38.52
N ILE A 575 -54.49 -27.40 -37.41
CA ILE A 575 -55.66 -28.27 -37.11
C ILE A 575 -56.03 -28.25 -35.59
N GLY A 576 -57.32 -28.39 -35.23
CA GLY A 576 -57.85 -28.30 -33.84
C GLY A 576 -58.07 -29.63 -33.09
N ALA A 577 -58.14 -29.60 -31.74
CA ALA A 577 -58.21 -30.77 -30.83
C ALA A 577 -58.95 -30.52 -29.49
N ARG A 578 -59.23 -31.56 -28.69
CA ARG A 578 -59.83 -31.49 -27.31
C ARG A 578 -58.83 -31.81 -26.19
N PHE A 579 -59.13 -31.40 -24.95
CA PHE A 579 -58.35 -31.72 -23.73
C PHE A 579 -59.21 -32.16 -22.51
N LYS A 580 -58.65 -32.97 -21.57
CA LYS A 580 -59.31 -33.40 -20.31
C LYS A 580 -58.35 -33.82 -19.17
N TRP A 581 -58.57 -33.30 -17.94
CA TRP A 581 -57.76 -33.51 -16.72
C TRP A 581 -58.28 -34.59 -15.74
N GLU A 582 -57.38 -35.19 -14.94
CA GLU A 582 -57.67 -36.24 -13.94
C GLU A 582 -57.88 -35.67 -12.49
N LEU A 583 -59.00 -35.00 -12.23
CA LEU A 583 -59.30 -34.24 -10.99
C LEU A 583 -59.06 -34.98 -9.65
N LYS A 584 -59.26 -36.30 -9.57
CA LYS A 584 -59.17 -37.07 -8.31
C LYS A 584 -57.77 -37.08 -7.66
N LYS A 585 -56.73 -36.59 -8.36
CA LYS A 585 -55.33 -36.61 -7.90
C LYS A 585 -54.85 -35.33 -7.23
N PHE A 586 -55.71 -34.31 -7.06
CA PHE A 586 -55.32 -33.00 -6.51
C PHE A 586 -55.59 -32.85 -4.99
N ALA A 587 -56.55 -33.61 -4.45
CA ALA A 587 -56.97 -33.52 -3.04
C ALA A 587 -56.08 -34.37 -2.09
N PRO A 588 -56.04 -34.10 -0.76
CA PRO A 588 -56.76 -33.06 -0.02
C PRO A 588 -56.23 -31.62 -0.13
N ASP A 589 -55.00 -31.37 -0.57
CA ASP A 589 -54.39 -30.03 -0.42
C ASP A 589 -54.61 -29.06 -1.59
N PHE A 590 -54.96 -29.57 -2.80
CA PHE A 590 -55.09 -28.75 -4.01
C PHE A 590 -56.40 -29.00 -4.80
N SER A 591 -56.70 -28.09 -5.74
CA SER A 591 -57.79 -28.22 -6.74
C SER A 591 -57.48 -27.44 -8.03
N ILE A 592 -58.12 -27.80 -9.16
CA ILE A 592 -57.94 -27.15 -10.49
C ILE A 592 -59.29 -26.98 -11.23
N THR A 593 -59.43 -25.93 -12.05
CA THR A 593 -60.61 -25.67 -12.91
C THR A 593 -60.21 -24.84 -14.15
N PRO A 594 -60.77 -25.04 -15.36
CA PRO A 594 -61.76 -26.05 -15.77
C PRO A 594 -61.15 -27.44 -16.02
N ALA A 595 -62.00 -28.47 -16.11
CA ALA A 595 -61.56 -29.86 -16.21
C ALA A 595 -61.41 -30.40 -17.65
N GLU A 596 -62.11 -29.85 -18.64
CA GLU A 596 -62.09 -30.29 -20.05
C GLU A 596 -62.54 -29.19 -21.02
N GLY A 597 -62.19 -29.33 -22.32
CA GLY A 597 -62.50 -28.33 -23.35
C GLY A 597 -61.99 -28.65 -24.76
N TYR A 598 -62.00 -27.64 -25.66
CA TYR A 598 -61.58 -27.70 -27.06
C TYR A 598 -60.62 -26.54 -27.40
N LEU A 599 -59.67 -26.77 -28.32
CA LEU A 599 -58.63 -25.84 -28.78
C LEU A 599 -58.57 -25.82 -30.32
N SER A 600 -59.05 -24.73 -30.94
CA SER A 600 -58.87 -24.50 -32.39
C SER A 600 -57.45 -24.00 -32.71
N PRO A 601 -57.01 -24.01 -33.99
CA PRO A 601 -55.77 -23.35 -34.39
C PRO A 601 -55.68 -21.90 -33.88
N GLY A 602 -54.56 -21.53 -33.27
CA GLY A 602 -54.32 -20.19 -32.72
C GLY A 602 -55.12 -19.84 -31.45
N MET A 603 -55.64 -20.82 -30.72
CA MET A 603 -56.41 -20.62 -29.47
C MET A 603 -55.58 -20.97 -28.22
N ASP A 604 -55.71 -20.12 -27.20
CA ASP A 604 -55.19 -20.32 -25.84
C ASP A 604 -56.33 -20.50 -24.83
N VAL A 605 -56.16 -21.35 -23.82
CA VAL A 605 -57.15 -21.60 -22.74
C VAL A 605 -56.49 -21.61 -21.35
N PRO A 606 -56.97 -20.79 -20.39
CA PRO A 606 -56.41 -20.70 -19.03
C PRO A 606 -57.12 -21.60 -17.99
N PHE A 607 -56.42 -21.88 -16.89
CA PHE A 607 -56.87 -22.67 -15.74
C PHE A 607 -56.45 -22.02 -14.40
N ASP A 608 -57.23 -22.25 -13.35
CA ASP A 608 -56.99 -21.79 -11.97
C ASP A 608 -56.71 -22.97 -11.04
N VAL A 609 -55.74 -22.83 -10.12
CA VAL A 609 -55.24 -23.86 -9.19
C VAL A 609 -55.13 -23.31 -7.77
N THR A 610 -55.73 -24.00 -6.79
CA THR A 610 -55.75 -23.60 -5.36
C THR A 610 -54.91 -24.53 -4.49
N PHE A 611 -54.34 -24.00 -3.39
CA PHE A 611 -53.64 -24.71 -2.31
C PHE A 611 -54.22 -24.32 -0.94
N HIS A 612 -54.50 -25.30 -0.06
CA HIS A 612 -55.13 -25.06 1.25
C HIS A 612 -54.66 -26.08 2.33
N PRO A 613 -53.49 -25.85 2.96
CA PRO A 613 -52.94 -26.75 3.98
C PRO A 613 -53.64 -26.57 5.34
N VAL A 614 -54.02 -27.69 5.96
CA VAL A 614 -54.77 -27.71 7.23
C VAL A 614 -53.84 -27.73 8.46
N ASP A 615 -52.72 -28.42 8.35
CA ASP A 615 -51.79 -28.72 9.45
C ASP A 615 -50.44 -28.00 9.30
N ILE A 616 -49.69 -27.92 10.42
CA ILE A 616 -48.34 -27.35 10.44
C ILE A 616 -47.36 -28.38 9.84
N SER A 617 -47.07 -28.23 8.54
CA SER A 617 -46.07 -29.03 7.80
C SER A 617 -45.02 -28.12 7.13
N ASN A 618 -43.84 -28.68 6.85
CA ASN A 618 -42.72 -27.99 6.21
C ASN A 618 -42.48 -28.38 4.73
N ASP A 619 -43.16 -29.40 4.21
CA ASP A 619 -43.29 -29.69 2.77
C ASP A 619 -44.59 -30.48 2.52
N ILE A 620 -45.25 -30.20 1.39
CA ILE A 620 -46.49 -30.83 0.90
C ILE A 620 -46.36 -30.81 -0.63
N ARG A 621 -46.53 -31.93 -1.33
CA ARG A 621 -46.19 -32.05 -2.77
C ARG A 621 -47.07 -33.04 -3.54
N TYR A 622 -47.39 -32.68 -4.79
CA TYR A 622 -48.14 -33.53 -5.74
C TYR A 622 -47.48 -33.52 -7.12
N ASP A 623 -47.25 -34.70 -7.69
CA ASP A 623 -46.50 -34.87 -8.94
C ASP A 623 -47.29 -35.52 -10.08
N ASN A 624 -46.90 -35.19 -11.32
CA ASN A 624 -47.24 -35.95 -12.53
C ASN A 624 -48.76 -36.05 -12.83
N LEU A 625 -49.49 -34.98 -12.54
CA LEU A 625 -50.93 -34.80 -12.74
C LEU A 625 -51.23 -34.67 -14.24
N LYS A 626 -52.17 -35.46 -14.79
CA LYS A 626 -52.24 -35.73 -16.24
C LYS A 626 -53.43 -35.05 -16.95
N CYS A 627 -53.17 -34.54 -18.16
CA CYS A 627 -54.18 -34.08 -19.13
C CYS A 627 -54.09 -34.89 -20.44
N ASN A 628 -55.21 -35.39 -20.96
CA ASN A 628 -55.27 -36.12 -22.23
C ASN A 628 -55.70 -35.18 -23.36
N ILE A 629 -55.05 -35.26 -24.53
CA ILE A 629 -55.38 -34.47 -25.74
C ILE A 629 -55.84 -35.40 -26.87
N GLU A 630 -56.92 -35.03 -27.57
CA GLU A 630 -57.45 -35.77 -28.71
C GLU A 630 -56.49 -35.67 -29.92
N GLY A 631 -56.05 -36.81 -30.46
CA GLY A 631 -55.14 -36.86 -31.62
C GLY A 631 -53.66 -36.60 -31.31
N SER A 632 -53.28 -36.29 -30.07
CA SER A 632 -51.89 -36.00 -29.66
C SER A 632 -51.47 -36.77 -28.40
N LYS A 633 -50.25 -36.51 -27.90
CA LYS A 633 -49.74 -37.08 -26.64
C LYS A 633 -50.27 -36.32 -25.43
N ALA A 634 -50.44 -37.02 -24.31
CA ALA A 634 -50.92 -36.47 -23.04
C ALA A 634 -49.84 -35.65 -22.29
N LEU A 635 -50.26 -34.59 -21.58
CA LEU A 635 -49.44 -33.60 -20.87
C LEU A 635 -49.52 -33.78 -19.34
N ARG A 636 -48.62 -33.12 -18.57
CA ARG A 636 -48.33 -33.40 -17.13
C ARG A 636 -48.03 -32.13 -16.30
N LEU A 637 -48.30 -32.14 -14.98
CA LEU A 637 -48.22 -30.99 -14.03
C LEU A 637 -47.82 -31.40 -12.57
N THR A 638 -47.21 -30.49 -11.76
CA THR A 638 -46.69 -30.71 -10.36
C THR A 638 -46.87 -29.49 -9.39
N LEU A 639 -47.07 -29.65 -8.06
CA LEU A 639 -47.47 -28.59 -7.05
C LEU A 639 -46.80 -28.69 -5.61
N THR A 640 -46.62 -27.59 -4.79
CA THR A 640 -45.92 -27.58 -3.41
C THR A 640 -46.24 -26.48 -2.30
N GLY A 641 -46.03 -26.67 -0.95
CA GLY A 641 -46.12 -25.63 0.20
C GLY A 641 -45.80 -25.99 1.74
N MET A 642 -45.85 -25.05 2.76
CA MET A 642 -45.31 -25.14 4.22
C MET A 642 -45.84 -24.14 5.38
N CYS A 643 -45.38 -24.10 6.69
CA CYS A 643 -45.93 -23.29 7.89
C CYS A 643 -45.06 -23.05 9.24
N VAL A 644 -45.30 -22.05 10.19
CA VAL A 644 -44.49 -21.66 11.46
C VAL A 644 -45.14 -20.81 12.68
N SER A 645 -44.53 -20.64 13.93
CA SER A 645 -44.91 -19.69 15.10
C SER A 645 -43.88 -19.48 16.34
N VAL A 646 -44.02 -18.49 17.32
CA VAL A 646 -42.98 -18.03 18.40
C VAL A 646 -43.47 -17.27 19.76
N PRO A 647 -42.74 -17.19 20.96
CA PRO A 647 -43.07 -16.48 22.29
C PRO A 647 -42.04 -15.45 23.02
N THR A 648 -42.01 -15.23 24.39
CA THR A 648 -41.51 -13.99 25.18
C THR A 648 -40.73 -14.12 26.61
N SER A 649 -40.36 -13.03 27.41
CA SER A 649 -39.42 -12.99 28.63
C SER A 649 -39.44 -11.80 29.74
N LYS A 650 -38.49 -11.66 30.75
CA LYS A 650 -38.31 -10.60 31.87
C LYS A 650 -36.84 -10.40 32.51
N GLU A 651 -36.56 -9.48 33.50
CA GLU A 651 -35.24 -8.76 33.79
C GLU A 651 -34.35 -8.96 35.11
N VAL A 652 -33.10 -8.37 35.14
CA VAL A 652 -32.05 -8.35 36.23
C VAL A 652 -31.09 -7.11 36.20
N VAL A 653 -30.50 -6.66 37.34
CA VAL A 653 -29.47 -5.58 37.47
C VAL A 653 -28.17 -5.88 36.69
N SER A 654 -27.55 -4.86 36.06
CA SER A 654 -26.37 -5.07 35.20
C SER A 654 -25.35 -3.91 35.08
N PHE A 655 -24.10 -4.29 34.79
CA PHE A 655 -23.02 -3.44 34.26
C PHE A 655 -22.95 -3.67 32.73
N SER A 656 -22.56 -2.66 31.95
CA SER A 656 -22.45 -2.81 30.50
C SER A 656 -21.38 -1.88 29.94
N THR A 657 -20.35 -2.47 29.33
CA THR A 657 -19.32 -1.75 28.58
C THR A 657 -18.71 -2.68 27.54
N HIS A 658 -18.07 -2.10 26.54
CA HIS A 658 -17.32 -2.82 25.52
C HIS A 658 -16.08 -3.48 26.14
N VAL A 659 -15.70 -4.66 25.64
CA VAL A 659 -14.52 -5.40 26.10
C VAL A 659 -13.25 -4.54 26.06
N ARG A 660 -12.39 -4.72 27.08
CA ARG A 660 -11.16 -3.94 27.37
C ARG A 660 -11.39 -2.45 27.71
N HIS A 661 -12.63 -1.98 27.85
CA HIS A 661 -12.94 -0.69 28.50
C HIS A 661 -13.32 -0.88 29.98
N LYS A 662 -13.67 0.22 30.68
CA LYS A 662 -14.08 0.22 32.09
C LYS A 662 -15.49 0.81 32.23
N ASP A 663 -16.33 0.18 33.05
CA ASP A 663 -17.62 0.70 33.54
C ASP A 663 -17.46 0.92 35.05
N ILE A 664 -17.96 2.04 35.59
CA ILE A 664 -17.84 2.37 37.02
C ILE A 664 -19.25 2.68 37.53
N LYS A 665 -19.71 1.93 38.53
CA LYS A 665 -21.02 2.16 39.16
C LYS A 665 -20.91 2.21 40.67
N ASN A 666 -21.68 3.14 41.24
CA ASN A 666 -21.51 3.54 42.62
C ASN A 666 -22.60 2.93 43.50
N ILE A 667 -22.21 1.95 44.31
CA ILE A 667 -23.08 1.23 45.25
C ILE A 667 -23.22 2.09 46.50
N GLN A 668 -24.45 2.45 46.88
CA GLN A 668 -24.71 3.36 48.00
C GLN A 668 -24.70 2.59 49.33
N ILE A 669 -23.68 2.82 50.17
CA ILE A 669 -23.54 2.17 51.48
C ILE A 669 -23.91 3.17 52.58
N MET A 670 -24.86 2.81 53.43
CA MET A 670 -25.43 3.69 54.47
C MET A 670 -25.03 3.24 55.87
N ASN A 671 -24.15 3.99 56.54
CA ASN A 671 -23.81 3.78 57.94
C ASN A 671 -24.87 4.43 58.83
N LYS A 672 -25.72 3.62 59.47
CA LYS A 672 -26.78 4.06 60.39
C LYS A 672 -26.34 4.13 61.86
N THR A 673 -25.04 3.96 62.13
CA THR A 673 -24.50 3.87 63.48
C THR A 673 -23.77 5.15 63.88
N ASN A 674 -23.47 5.27 65.18
CA ASN A 674 -22.71 6.39 65.74
C ASN A 674 -21.20 6.12 65.77
N GLN A 675 -20.72 5.10 65.06
CA GLN A 675 -19.31 4.72 64.96
C GLN A 675 -18.86 4.73 63.50
N MET A 676 -17.59 5.06 63.25
CA MET A 676 -17.02 5.05 61.91
C MET A 676 -16.86 3.60 61.43
N TRP A 677 -17.31 3.31 60.21
CA TRP A 677 -17.21 1.98 59.62
C TRP A 677 -15.96 1.89 58.75
N HIS A 678 -14.97 1.12 59.18
CA HIS A 678 -13.78 0.78 58.39
C HIS A 678 -14.03 -0.54 57.64
N LEU A 679 -14.67 -0.47 56.47
CA LEU A 679 -15.07 -1.66 55.72
C LEU A 679 -13.90 -2.18 54.87
N ARG A 680 -13.86 -3.51 54.67
CA ARG A 680 -13.00 -4.17 53.67
C ARG A 680 -13.89 -4.94 52.70
N PRO A 681 -14.29 -4.34 51.56
CA PRO A 681 -15.15 -4.99 50.58
C PRO A 681 -14.45 -6.22 49.98
N ILE A 682 -15.16 -7.33 49.91
CA ILE A 682 -14.69 -8.56 49.27
C ILE A 682 -15.37 -8.63 47.89
N ILE A 683 -14.58 -8.51 46.83
CA ILE A 683 -15.03 -8.64 45.45
C ILE A 683 -14.72 -10.06 44.97
N ASP A 684 -15.73 -10.77 44.48
CA ASP A 684 -15.61 -12.08 43.83
C ASP A 684 -15.95 -11.93 42.35
N GLY A 685 -15.02 -12.29 41.47
CA GLY A 685 -15.14 -12.15 40.01
C GLY A 685 -13.97 -11.41 39.37
N GLU A 686 -13.25 -12.08 38.48
CA GLU A 686 -11.98 -11.67 37.86
C GLU A 686 -11.97 -10.34 37.09
N PHE A 687 -13.15 -9.79 36.77
CA PHE A 687 -13.33 -8.55 36.02
C PHE A 687 -13.74 -7.34 36.86
N TRP A 688 -13.85 -7.46 38.19
CA TRP A 688 -14.22 -6.33 39.05
C TRP A 688 -13.08 -5.90 39.97
N THR A 689 -12.98 -4.59 40.18
CA THR A 689 -11.97 -3.92 41.00
C THR A 689 -12.62 -2.77 41.76
N GLY A 690 -12.05 -2.41 42.92
CA GLY A 690 -12.50 -1.32 43.79
C GLY A 690 -11.47 -1.08 44.88
N ALA A 691 -11.78 -0.25 45.87
CA ALA A 691 -10.85 0.06 46.96
C ALA A 691 -10.87 -1.03 48.05
N ASP A 692 -9.70 -1.61 48.36
CA ASP A 692 -9.52 -2.67 49.38
C ASP A 692 -9.96 -2.27 50.80
N THR A 693 -10.05 -0.96 51.06
CA THR A 693 -10.56 -0.35 52.29
C THR A 693 -11.51 0.79 51.96
N PHE A 694 -12.67 0.83 52.62
CA PHE A 694 -13.70 1.85 52.40
C PHE A 694 -14.29 2.32 53.72
N ASP A 695 -13.99 3.58 54.06
CA ASP A 695 -14.39 4.21 55.31
C ASP A 695 -15.72 4.96 55.15
N VAL A 696 -16.72 4.69 56.01
CA VAL A 696 -18.03 5.37 56.00
C VAL A 696 -18.31 6.06 57.34
N GLU A 697 -18.50 7.37 57.27
CA GLU A 697 -18.71 8.26 58.41
C GLU A 697 -20.05 7.99 59.13
N PRO A 698 -20.13 8.20 60.46
CA PRO A 698 -21.36 7.97 61.24
C PRO A 698 -22.59 8.71 60.69
N GLN A 699 -23.72 8.04 60.62
CA GLN A 699 -25.01 8.57 60.10
C GLN A 699 -24.96 9.10 58.65
N THR A 700 -24.04 8.64 57.81
CA THR A 700 -23.92 9.05 56.39
C THR A 700 -24.25 7.93 55.40
N THR A 701 -24.51 8.32 54.14
CA THR A 701 -24.50 7.41 53.00
C THR A 701 -23.36 7.80 52.07
N LYS A 702 -22.54 6.84 51.69
CA LYS A 702 -21.33 7.06 50.88
C LYS A 702 -21.32 6.11 49.68
N PRO A 703 -21.02 6.60 48.46
CA PRO A 703 -20.87 5.75 47.29
C PRO A 703 -19.56 4.95 47.37
N TYR A 704 -19.65 3.63 47.20
CA TYR A 704 -18.51 2.78 46.87
C TYR A 704 -18.42 2.59 45.36
N GLU A 705 -17.29 2.95 44.76
CA GLU A 705 -17.07 2.84 43.31
C GLU A 705 -16.61 1.43 42.94
N LEU A 706 -17.47 0.67 42.25
CA LEU A 706 -17.10 -0.64 41.71
C LEU A 706 -16.80 -0.51 40.21
N THR A 707 -15.56 -0.82 39.84
CA THR A 707 -15.04 -0.75 38.47
C THR A 707 -15.06 -2.14 37.82
N TYR A 708 -15.86 -2.30 36.78
CA TYR A 708 -15.90 -3.47 35.90
C TYR A 708 -14.97 -3.26 34.70
N HIS A 709 -14.00 -4.15 34.50
CA HIS A 709 -13.01 -4.11 33.43
C HIS A 709 -12.86 -5.49 32.75
N PRO A 710 -13.79 -5.87 31.87
CA PRO A 710 -13.74 -7.18 31.21
C PRO A 710 -12.62 -7.25 30.17
N LEU A 711 -11.81 -8.31 30.22
CA LEU A 711 -10.79 -8.60 29.19
C LEU A 711 -11.32 -9.51 28.07
N THR A 712 -12.44 -10.19 28.31
CA THR A 712 -13.19 -11.04 27.38
C THR A 712 -14.60 -10.52 27.13
N MET A 713 -15.22 -10.88 26.02
CA MET A 713 -16.62 -10.59 25.67
C MET A 713 -17.59 -11.57 26.33
N THR A 714 -18.81 -11.13 26.61
CA THR A 714 -19.89 -12.03 27.05
C THR A 714 -20.69 -12.52 25.85
N SER A 715 -20.69 -13.83 25.61
CA SER A 715 -21.56 -14.45 24.60
C SER A 715 -23.03 -14.17 24.88
N GLU A 716 -23.84 -14.00 23.83
CA GLU A 716 -25.27 -13.63 23.91
C GLU A 716 -26.06 -14.42 24.97
N GLY A 717 -26.88 -13.72 25.74
CA GLY A 717 -27.64 -14.26 26.87
C GLY A 717 -26.83 -14.56 28.13
N LYS A 718 -25.51 -14.79 28.04
CA LYS A 718 -24.63 -14.89 29.22
C LYS A 718 -24.18 -13.51 29.68
N LYS A 719 -23.80 -13.43 30.95
CA LYS A 719 -23.16 -12.27 31.57
C LYS A 719 -22.01 -12.80 32.43
N HIS A 720 -20.95 -12.04 32.58
CA HIS A 720 -19.99 -12.32 33.66
C HIS A 720 -20.75 -12.17 34.99
N SER A 721 -20.62 -13.15 35.87
CA SER A 721 -21.19 -13.12 37.21
C SER A 721 -20.09 -12.83 38.21
N GLY A 722 -20.20 -11.71 38.90
CA GLY A 722 -19.44 -11.45 40.11
C GLY A 722 -20.37 -11.17 41.28
N SER A 723 -19.79 -11.01 42.46
CA SER A 723 -20.46 -10.39 43.60
C SER A 723 -19.53 -9.43 44.31
N VAL A 724 -20.10 -8.44 45.01
CA VAL A 724 -19.36 -7.66 46.00
C VAL A 724 -20.06 -7.74 47.34
N PHE A 725 -19.27 -8.04 48.36
CA PHE A 725 -19.71 -8.26 49.73
C PHE A 725 -19.09 -7.23 50.67
N PHE A 726 -19.92 -6.53 51.45
CA PHE A 726 -19.48 -5.58 52.46
C PHE A 726 -19.70 -6.18 53.85
N PRO A 727 -18.67 -6.68 54.56
CA PRO A 727 -18.79 -7.14 55.94
C PRO A 727 -18.97 -5.94 56.87
N LEU A 728 -20.06 -5.90 57.65
CA LEU A 728 -20.40 -4.76 58.51
C LEU A 728 -19.98 -5.01 59.98
N PRO A 729 -19.62 -3.95 60.75
CA PRO A 729 -19.16 -4.10 62.14
C PRO A 729 -20.18 -4.66 63.14
N ASP A 730 -21.45 -4.79 62.76
CA ASP A 730 -22.51 -5.40 63.56
C ASP A 730 -22.65 -6.93 63.38
N GLY A 731 -21.81 -7.52 62.53
CA GLY A 731 -21.84 -8.96 62.20
C GLY A 731 -22.75 -9.31 61.02
N THR A 732 -23.40 -8.33 60.39
CA THR A 732 -24.16 -8.52 59.14
C THR A 732 -23.28 -8.25 57.91
N GLY A 733 -23.84 -8.38 56.71
CA GLY A 733 -23.13 -8.00 55.48
C GLY A 733 -24.05 -7.81 54.28
N LEU A 734 -23.64 -6.93 53.36
CA LEU A 734 -24.40 -6.60 52.15
C LEU A 734 -23.78 -7.30 50.94
N LEU A 735 -24.53 -8.21 50.31
CA LEU A 735 -24.11 -8.91 49.09
C LEU A 735 -24.85 -8.36 47.86
N TYR A 736 -24.11 -7.90 46.86
CA TYR A 736 -24.66 -7.48 45.57
C TYR A 736 -24.19 -8.43 44.47
N ASN A 737 -25.13 -9.16 43.86
CA ASN A 737 -24.88 -9.92 42.64
C ASN A 737 -24.71 -8.95 41.47
N VAL A 738 -23.52 -8.89 40.88
CA VAL A 738 -23.20 -7.99 39.77
C VAL A 738 -23.07 -8.78 38.48
N LEU A 739 -23.97 -8.51 37.52
CA LEU A 739 -23.91 -9.14 36.20
C LEU A 739 -23.32 -8.17 35.18
N GLY A 740 -22.10 -8.44 34.75
CA GLY A 740 -21.40 -7.67 33.74
C GLY A 740 -21.70 -8.18 32.34
N THR A 741 -22.29 -7.34 31.49
CA THR A 741 -22.29 -7.55 30.05
C THR A 741 -21.02 -6.91 29.49
N SER A 742 -20.15 -7.73 28.90
CA SER A 742 -19.02 -7.25 28.09
C SER A 742 -19.47 -7.23 26.64
N GLU A 743 -19.90 -6.04 26.21
CA GLU A 743 -20.30 -5.75 24.84
C GLU A 743 -19.10 -5.97 23.89
N PRO A 744 -19.33 -6.16 22.58
CA PRO A 744 -18.26 -6.27 21.60
C PRO A 744 -17.32 -5.04 21.62
N PRO A 745 -16.07 -5.16 21.15
CA PRO A 745 -15.07 -4.09 21.21
C PRO A 745 -15.50 -2.82 20.46
N ARG A 746 -14.83 -1.70 20.71
CA ARG A 746 -14.91 -0.52 19.82
C ARG A 746 -13.97 -0.69 18.63
N ALA A 747 -14.31 -0.04 17.51
CA ALA A 747 -13.38 0.14 16.39
C ALA A 747 -12.12 0.87 16.89
N ILE A 748 -10.94 0.35 16.57
CA ILE A 748 -9.65 0.94 16.97
C ILE A 748 -9.47 2.32 16.32
N SER A 749 -9.87 2.45 15.05
CA SER A 749 -9.96 3.72 14.36
C SER A 749 -11.09 3.69 13.32
N LYS A 750 -11.47 4.89 12.87
CA LYS A 750 -12.48 5.13 11.83
C LYS A 750 -11.82 5.95 10.72
N ASN A 751 -11.07 5.28 9.86
CA ASN A 751 -10.27 5.94 8.82
C ASN A 751 -11.16 6.36 7.64
N THR A 752 -10.76 7.41 6.92
CA THR A 752 -11.34 7.77 5.62
C THR A 752 -10.20 7.95 4.62
N ARG A 753 -10.32 7.35 3.43
CA ARG A 753 -9.33 7.40 2.35
C ARG A 753 -10.01 7.76 1.04
N ASP A 754 -9.59 8.87 0.45
CA ASP A 754 -9.96 9.24 -0.91
C ASP A 754 -8.97 8.56 -1.86
N VAL A 755 -9.44 7.64 -2.70
CA VAL A 755 -8.63 6.81 -3.61
C VAL A 755 -9.11 7.04 -5.04
N PRO A 756 -8.26 7.51 -5.97
CA PRO A 756 -8.66 7.64 -7.38
C PRO A 756 -9.05 6.29 -7.97
N CYS A 757 -10.18 6.23 -8.67
CA CYS A 757 -10.61 5.02 -9.37
C CYS A 757 -9.50 4.50 -10.30
N LYS A 758 -9.50 3.19 -10.53
CA LYS A 758 -8.52 2.48 -11.38
C LYS A 758 -7.07 2.56 -10.89
N THR A 759 -6.85 3.01 -9.64
CA THR A 759 -5.55 3.03 -8.97
C THR A 759 -5.55 2.02 -7.81
N PRO A 760 -4.56 1.12 -7.70
CA PRO A 760 -4.45 0.22 -6.55
C PRO A 760 -3.99 0.99 -5.30
N PHE A 761 -4.61 0.72 -4.15
CA PHE A 761 -4.29 1.33 -2.87
C PHE A 761 -4.09 0.26 -1.78
N VAL A 762 -3.23 0.54 -0.80
CA VAL A 762 -2.96 -0.37 0.33
C VAL A 762 -3.07 0.41 1.64
N GLU A 763 -4.06 0.06 2.47
CA GLU A 763 -4.18 0.56 3.83
C GLU A 763 -3.37 -0.32 4.79
N LEU A 764 -2.67 0.31 5.75
CA LEU A 764 -1.94 -0.39 6.82
C LEU A 764 -2.71 -0.29 8.13
N LEU A 765 -3.04 -1.44 8.72
CA LEU A 765 -3.84 -1.55 9.95
C LEU A 765 -2.98 -2.14 11.07
N SER A 766 -2.70 -1.37 12.12
CA SER A 766 -1.81 -1.82 13.21
C SER A 766 -2.56 -2.75 14.17
N VAL A 767 -2.23 -4.04 14.14
CA VAL A 767 -2.90 -5.09 14.91
C VAL A 767 -2.10 -5.35 16.19
N ASN A 768 -2.76 -5.35 17.35
CA ASN A 768 -2.11 -5.43 18.66
C ASN A 768 -2.46 -6.76 19.35
N ASN A 769 -1.49 -7.38 20.00
CA ASN A 769 -1.71 -8.50 20.91
C ASN A 769 -1.65 -8.01 22.36
N TRP A 770 -2.77 -8.07 23.08
CA TRP A 770 -2.90 -7.68 24.49
C TRP A 770 -2.65 -8.82 25.49
N LEU A 771 -2.30 -10.02 25.01
CA LEU A 771 -1.94 -11.17 25.85
C LEU A 771 -0.42 -11.37 25.87
N LYS A 772 0.08 -11.93 26.96
CA LYS A 772 1.52 -12.26 27.13
C LYS A 772 2.00 -13.44 26.26
N LYS A 773 1.08 -14.15 25.60
CA LYS A 773 1.34 -15.28 24.69
C LYS A 773 1.07 -14.84 23.24
N PRO A 774 1.72 -15.44 22.22
CA PRO A 774 1.37 -15.18 20.83
C PRO A 774 -0.11 -15.45 20.56
N GLN A 775 -0.72 -14.63 19.69
CA GLN A 775 -2.10 -14.78 19.23
C GLN A 775 -2.12 -14.83 17.71
N ARG A 776 -2.94 -15.74 17.17
CA ARG A 776 -3.33 -15.78 15.77
C ARG A 776 -4.72 -15.17 15.62
N PHE A 777 -4.85 -14.18 14.76
CA PHE A 777 -6.14 -13.60 14.39
C PHE A 777 -6.51 -14.03 12.98
N ARG A 778 -7.73 -14.51 12.78
CA ARG A 778 -8.37 -14.62 11.47
C ARG A 778 -8.97 -13.29 11.08
N ILE A 779 -8.77 -12.85 9.84
CA ILE A 779 -9.38 -11.63 9.33
C ILE A 779 -10.77 -11.95 8.74
N LYS A 780 -11.74 -11.06 8.97
CA LYS A 780 -13.02 -11.01 8.26
C LYS A 780 -13.28 -9.60 7.80
N THR A 781 -13.60 -9.44 6.52
CA THR A 781 -13.86 -8.13 5.89
C THR A 781 -15.34 -8.02 5.57
N GLU A 782 -16.06 -7.17 6.30
CA GLU A 782 -17.50 -6.95 6.16
C GLU A 782 -17.74 -5.60 5.46
N CYS A 783 -18.49 -5.59 4.35
CA CYS A 783 -18.93 -4.34 3.74
C CYS A 783 -20.19 -3.84 4.45
N MET A 784 -20.09 -2.70 5.13
CA MET A 784 -21.14 -2.15 5.99
C MET A 784 -22.13 -1.26 5.23
N ARG A 785 -21.64 -0.52 4.21
CA ARG A 785 -22.43 0.30 3.28
C ARG A 785 -21.67 0.48 1.97
N PRO A 786 -22.26 0.21 0.79
CA PRO A 786 -23.46 -0.62 0.58
C PRO A 786 -23.30 -2.04 1.16
N ASP A 787 -24.39 -2.78 1.35
CA ASP A 787 -24.41 -4.13 1.97
C ASP A 787 -23.59 -5.17 1.19
N LYS A 788 -23.32 -4.89 -0.09
CA LYS A 788 -22.37 -5.59 -0.96
C LYS A 788 -21.57 -4.54 -1.72
N LEU A 789 -20.26 -4.78 -1.90
CA LEU A 789 -19.44 -3.96 -2.80
C LEU A 789 -20.02 -4.00 -4.22
N ASP A 790 -19.88 -2.88 -4.95
CA ASP A 790 -20.15 -2.85 -6.38
C ASP A 790 -19.30 -3.92 -7.12
N PRO A 791 -19.79 -4.55 -8.20
CA PRO A 791 -19.03 -5.59 -8.92
C PRO A 791 -17.65 -5.15 -9.42
N GLY A 792 -17.46 -3.84 -9.65
CA GLY A 792 -16.18 -3.23 -10.01
C GLY A 792 -15.31 -2.78 -8.82
N THR A 793 -15.61 -3.19 -7.59
CA THR A 793 -14.85 -2.81 -6.38
C THR A 793 -14.38 -4.04 -5.63
N THR A 794 -13.07 -4.14 -5.39
CA THR A 794 -12.42 -5.29 -4.75
C THR A 794 -11.61 -4.86 -3.54
N VAL A 795 -11.69 -5.67 -2.48
CA VAL A 795 -10.92 -5.48 -1.24
C VAL A 795 -10.38 -6.82 -0.79
N LYS A 796 -9.06 -6.89 -0.58
CA LYS A 796 -8.33 -8.15 -0.34
C LYS A 796 -7.19 -7.97 0.65
N GLY A 797 -6.96 -8.98 1.48
CA GLY A 797 -5.80 -9.09 2.35
C GLY A 797 -5.64 -10.55 2.82
N LEU A 798 -4.73 -10.79 3.75
CA LEU A 798 -4.48 -12.15 4.27
C LEU A 798 -5.65 -12.62 5.14
N ASP A 799 -5.94 -13.93 5.13
CA ASP A 799 -6.99 -14.52 5.96
C ASP A 799 -6.58 -14.67 7.43
N TYR A 800 -5.27 -14.61 7.74
CA TYR A 800 -4.72 -14.69 9.10
C TYR A 800 -3.55 -13.72 9.33
N ILE A 801 -3.31 -13.35 10.60
CA ILE A 801 -2.10 -12.68 11.06
C ILE A 801 -1.68 -13.18 12.46
N ASP A 802 -0.42 -13.59 12.58
CA ASP A 802 0.21 -14.05 13.82
C ASP A 802 1.01 -12.94 14.49
N ILE A 803 0.81 -12.73 15.79
CA ILE A 803 1.36 -11.61 16.55
C ILE A 803 1.94 -12.08 17.89
N PRO A 804 3.24 -11.89 18.16
CA PRO A 804 3.87 -12.25 19.44
C PRO A 804 3.22 -11.59 20.66
N GLY A 805 3.46 -12.16 21.85
CA GLY A 805 2.89 -11.65 23.10
C GLY A 805 3.27 -10.20 23.39
N ASN A 806 2.29 -9.38 23.77
CA ASN A 806 2.40 -7.93 24.00
C ASN A 806 2.95 -7.11 22.79
N ALA A 807 3.00 -7.69 21.58
CA ALA A 807 3.56 -7.05 20.39
C ALA A 807 2.47 -6.47 19.47
N LYS A 808 2.90 -5.80 18.40
CA LYS A 808 2.03 -5.34 17.31
C LYS A 808 2.65 -5.62 15.94
N ARG A 809 1.81 -5.77 14.91
CA ARG A 809 2.19 -5.94 13.49
C ARG A 809 1.20 -5.22 12.59
N ASP A 810 1.68 -4.64 11.49
CA ASP A 810 0.83 -3.93 10.54
C ASP A 810 0.31 -4.86 9.43
N TYR A 811 -1.00 -4.98 9.33
CA TYR A 811 -1.71 -5.76 8.31
C TYR A 811 -1.96 -4.92 7.05
N LYS A 812 -1.77 -5.54 5.87
CA LYS A 812 -1.96 -4.89 4.56
C LYS A 812 -3.37 -5.20 4.02
N LEU A 813 -4.20 -4.18 3.82
CA LEU A 813 -5.50 -4.29 3.17
C LEU A 813 -5.46 -3.57 1.81
N ASN A 814 -5.56 -4.33 0.72
CA ASN A 814 -5.60 -3.82 -0.64
C ASN A 814 -7.03 -3.38 -0.99
N PHE A 815 -7.18 -2.20 -1.59
CA PHE A 815 -8.42 -1.65 -2.12
C PHE A 815 -8.24 -1.23 -3.58
N TYR A 816 -9.23 -1.52 -4.43
CA TYR A 816 -9.28 -1.07 -5.81
C TYR A 816 -10.73 -0.95 -6.29
N ALA A 817 -11.07 0.14 -6.99
CA ALA A 817 -12.40 0.39 -7.53
C ALA A 817 -12.35 0.94 -8.97
N HIS A 818 -13.15 0.37 -9.87
CA HIS A 818 -13.30 0.87 -11.25
C HIS A 818 -14.08 2.19 -11.32
N LYS A 819 -15.07 2.38 -10.44
CA LYS A 819 -16.10 3.42 -10.51
C LYS A 819 -16.12 4.29 -9.24
N GLU A 820 -16.56 5.54 -9.39
CA GLU A 820 -16.76 6.49 -8.29
C GLU A 820 -17.85 6.03 -7.32
N GLY A 821 -17.60 6.11 -6.02
CA GLY A 821 -18.48 5.56 -4.99
C GLY A 821 -17.90 5.65 -3.58
N GLN A 822 -18.65 5.19 -2.58
CA GLN A 822 -18.20 5.15 -1.18
C GLN A 822 -18.51 3.79 -0.57
N SER A 823 -17.47 3.13 -0.04
CA SER A 823 -17.56 1.85 0.64
C SER A 823 -17.09 2.00 2.09
N LEU A 824 -18.00 1.83 3.05
CA LEU A 824 -17.66 1.68 4.47
C LEU A 824 -17.40 0.19 4.74
N ILE A 825 -16.19 -0.13 5.19
CA ILE A 825 -15.71 -1.49 5.36
C ILE A 825 -15.24 -1.69 6.79
N LYS A 826 -15.63 -2.81 7.39
CA LYS A 826 -15.28 -3.22 8.75
C LYS A 826 -14.34 -4.43 8.67
N VAL A 827 -13.10 -4.25 9.12
CA VAL A 827 -12.06 -5.29 9.09
C VAL A 827 -11.83 -5.81 10.49
N ILE A 828 -12.27 -7.04 10.73
CA ILE A 828 -12.27 -7.74 12.03
C ILE A 828 -11.07 -8.67 12.09
N PHE A 829 -10.35 -8.64 13.21
CA PHE A 829 -9.24 -9.55 13.55
C PHE A 829 -9.69 -10.42 14.72
N LEU A 830 -10.14 -11.64 14.45
CA LEU A 830 -10.79 -12.58 15.37
C LEU A 830 -9.87 -13.75 15.75
N ASN A 831 -9.54 -13.90 17.02
CA ASN A 831 -8.92 -15.10 17.55
C ASN A 831 -9.99 -16.20 17.70
N GLU A 832 -9.99 -17.17 16.78
CA GLU A 832 -11.01 -18.22 16.74
C GLU A 832 -10.96 -19.20 17.94
N GLN A 833 -9.86 -19.26 18.68
CA GLN A 833 -9.74 -20.12 19.87
C GLN A 833 -10.43 -19.53 21.11
N THR A 834 -10.48 -18.19 21.21
CA THR A 834 -11.05 -17.47 22.36
C THR A 834 -12.38 -16.79 22.03
N GLY A 835 -12.69 -16.59 20.75
CA GLY A 835 -13.80 -15.76 20.29
C GLY A 835 -13.50 -14.26 20.33
N GLU A 836 -12.38 -13.84 20.92
CA GLU A 836 -12.02 -12.43 21.04
C GLU A 836 -11.65 -11.80 19.69
N TYR A 837 -12.04 -10.54 19.50
CA TYR A 837 -11.62 -9.78 18.33
C TYR A 837 -11.27 -8.33 18.63
N GLN A 838 -10.61 -7.71 17.66
CA GLN A 838 -10.52 -6.26 17.52
C GLN A 838 -10.88 -5.88 16.07
N PHE A 839 -11.27 -4.64 15.78
CA PHE A 839 -11.60 -4.26 14.40
C PHE A 839 -11.32 -2.80 14.05
N TYR A 840 -11.32 -2.54 12.75
CA TYR A 840 -11.18 -1.22 12.13
C TYR A 840 -12.43 -0.90 11.30
N GLU A 841 -12.82 0.36 11.24
CA GLU A 841 -13.77 0.87 10.24
C GLU A 841 -13.02 1.77 9.26
N ILE A 842 -13.21 1.56 7.96
CA ILE A 842 -12.49 2.26 6.90
C ILE A 842 -13.51 2.71 5.85
N THR A 843 -13.62 4.01 5.65
CA THR A 843 -14.41 4.61 4.57
C THR A 843 -13.50 4.84 3.38
N PHE A 844 -13.57 3.96 2.38
CA PHE A 844 -12.98 4.23 1.08
C PHE A 844 -13.94 5.09 0.26
N ARG A 845 -13.45 6.19 -0.28
CA ARG A 845 -14.13 7.03 -1.28
C ARG A 845 -13.38 6.86 -2.58
N ALA A 846 -13.97 6.12 -3.50
CA ALA A 846 -13.48 6.03 -4.86
C ALA A 846 -13.80 7.35 -5.57
N VAL A 847 -12.78 8.18 -5.81
CA VAL A 847 -12.91 9.52 -6.43
C VAL A 847 -12.53 9.47 -7.90
N ARG A 848 -12.95 10.48 -8.67
CA ARG A 848 -12.80 10.54 -10.14
C ARG A 848 -11.39 10.13 -10.60
N PRO A 849 -11.26 9.19 -11.57
CA PRO A 849 -9.97 8.75 -12.06
C PRO A 849 -9.22 9.88 -12.79
N GLY A 850 -7.90 9.76 -12.84
CA GLY A 850 -7.06 10.58 -13.71
C GLY A 850 -7.15 10.18 -15.19
N VAL A 851 -6.35 10.83 -16.02
CA VAL A 851 -6.10 10.38 -17.40
C VAL A 851 -5.32 9.06 -17.35
N ILE A 852 -5.80 8.06 -18.08
CA ILE A 852 -5.23 6.70 -18.08
C ILE A 852 -3.96 6.64 -18.93
N SER A 853 -4.00 7.24 -20.13
CA SER A 853 -2.85 7.42 -21.00
C SER A 853 -3.11 8.52 -22.04
N SER A 854 -2.07 8.90 -22.77
CA SER A 854 -2.16 9.79 -23.93
C SER A 854 -2.03 8.98 -25.23
N ILE A 855 -2.73 9.41 -26.28
CA ILE A 855 -2.69 8.80 -27.62
C ILE A 855 -2.22 9.85 -28.62
N ASP A 856 -1.09 9.58 -29.27
CA ASP A 856 -0.46 10.49 -30.24
C ASP A 856 -0.84 10.04 -31.68
N LEU A 857 -1.46 10.92 -32.47
CA LEU A 857 -1.82 10.64 -33.87
C LEU A 857 -1.27 11.72 -34.81
N VAL A 858 -0.54 11.28 -35.84
CA VAL A 858 0.09 12.14 -36.84
C VAL A 858 -0.35 11.69 -38.24
N THR A 859 -0.89 12.60 -39.04
CA THR A 859 -1.32 12.31 -40.43
C THR A 859 -1.24 13.57 -41.31
N PRO A 860 -1.05 13.45 -42.64
CA PRO A 860 -1.30 14.56 -43.57
C PRO A 860 -2.77 14.94 -43.61
N VAL A 861 -3.08 16.22 -43.85
CA VAL A 861 -4.47 16.67 -44.05
C VAL A 861 -5.18 15.84 -45.12
N ARG A 862 -6.44 15.50 -44.85
CA ARG A 862 -7.34 14.68 -45.69
C ARG A 862 -6.92 13.21 -45.83
N GLN A 863 -5.95 12.73 -45.05
CA GLN A 863 -5.65 11.31 -44.91
C GLN A 863 -6.13 10.82 -43.53
N SER A 864 -7.00 9.80 -43.52
CA SER A 864 -7.47 9.20 -42.26
C SER A 864 -6.39 8.29 -41.67
N VAL A 865 -6.13 8.43 -40.37
CA VAL A 865 -5.35 7.46 -39.60
C VAL A 865 -6.25 6.76 -38.58
N PRO A 866 -6.46 5.42 -38.69
CA PRO A 866 -7.22 4.66 -37.72
C PRO A 866 -6.39 4.33 -36.48
N HIS A 867 -7.06 4.26 -35.33
CA HIS A 867 -6.52 3.81 -34.06
C HIS A 867 -7.50 2.85 -33.38
N THR A 868 -6.97 1.81 -32.74
CA THR A 868 -7.75 0.81 -32.00
C THR A 868 -7.38 0.87 -30.53
N LEU A 869 -8.33 1.25 -29.69
CA LEU A 869 -8.18 1.30 -28.24
C LEU A 869 -8.94 0.13 -27.60
N THR A 870 -8.26 -0.67 -26.77
CA THR A 870 -8.88 -1.80 -26.06
C THR A 870 -9.48 -1.34 -24.73
N LEU A 871 -10.72 -1.75 -24.46
CA LEU A 871 -11.39 -1.58 -23.16
C LEU A 871 -11.78 -2.93 -22.56
N GLU A 872 -11.30 -3.21 -21.35
CA GLU A 872 -11.59 -4.46 -20.62
C GLU A 872 -12.91 -4.38 -19.84
N ASN A 873 -13.69 -5.46 -19.89
CA ASN A 873 -14.80 -5.75 -19.01
C ASN A 873 -14.48 -6.96 -18.10
N PRO A 874 -14.05 -6.73 -16.85
CA PRO A 874 -13.75 -7.79 -15.89
C PRO A 874 -15.01 -8.32 -15.16
N LEU A 875 -16.22 -7.93 -15.59
CA LEU A 875 -17.48 -8.35 -14.95
C LEU A 875 -18.04 -9.60 -15.65
N SER A 876 -18.79 -10.40 -14.89
CA SER A 876 -19.43 -11.63 -15.35
C SER A 876 -20.66 -11.43 -16.26
N TYR A 877 -20.95 -10.19 -16.65
CA TYR A 877 -22.05 -9.79 -17.54
C TYR A 877 -21.55 -8.76 -18.57
N PRO A 878 -22.17 -8.66 -19.77
CA PRO A 878 -21.77 -7.68 -20.77
C PRO A 878 -22.07 -6.25 -20.30
N VAL A 879 -21.16 -5.32 -20.63
CA VAL A 879 -21.29 -3.89 -20.34
C VAL A 879 -21.32 -3.06 -21.62
N THR A 880 -21.77 -1.82 -21.51
CA THR A 880 -21.68 -0.82 -22.59
C THR A 880 -20.98 0.43 -22.10
N PHE A 881 -20.04 0.92 -22.91
CA PHE A 881 -19.36 2.20 -22.77
C PHE A 881 -19.99 3.20 -23.73
N ALA A 882 -20.48 4.33 -23.23
CA ALA A 882 -20.81 5.49 -24.07
C ALA A 882 -19.54 6.31 -24.32
N ALA A 883 -19.20 6.56 -25.58
CA ALA A 883 -17.96 7.22 -26.00
C ALA A 883 -18.22 8.66 -26.43
N SER A 884 -17.37 9.59 -25.98
CA SER A 884 -17.43 11.01 -26.37
C SER A 884 -16.04 11.60 -26.59
N CYS A 885 -15.91 12.52 -27.54
CA CYS A 885 -14.66 13.22 -27.82
C CYS A 885 -14.94 14.70 -28.09
N ASN A 886 -14.05 15.59 -27.62
CA ASN A 886 -14.17 17.04 -27.84
C ASN A 886 -13.58 17.52 -29.17
N VAL A 887 -12.93 16.66 -29.97
CA VAL A 887 -12.32 17.01 -31.26
C VAL A 887 -13.22 16.56 -32.42
N SER A 888 -13.71 17.53 -33.20
CA SER A 888 -14.61 17.28 -34.34
C SER A 888 -13.97 16.64 -35.58
N GLU A 889 -12.64 16.53 -35.60
CA GLU A 889 -11.84 15.81 -36.61
C GLU A 889 -11.64 14.31 -36.27
N ILE A 890 -12.10 13.86 -35.10
CA ILE A 890 -12.17 12.44 -34.73
C ILE A 890 -13.51 11.86 -35.20
N LEU A 891 -13.44 10.75 -35.93
CA LEU A 891 -14.59 9.97 -36.40
C LEU A 891 -14.64 8.67 -35.60
N MET A 892 -15.74 8.41 -34.89
CA MET A 892 -15.84 7.26 -33.98
C MET A 892 -17.30 6.83 -33.74
N PRO A 893 -17.56 5.59 -33.30
CA PRO A 893 -18.86 5.17 -32.79
C PRO A 893 -19.20 5.88 -31.46
N ASN A 894 -20.50 6.12 -31.22
CA ASN A 894 -20.96 6.73 -29.97
C ASN A 894 -20.95 5.76 -28.77
N GLN A 895 -20.77 4.46 -29.00
CA GLN A 895 -20.79 3.44 -27.95
C GLN A 895 -20.01 2.17 -28.35
N LEU A 896 -19.59 1.39 -27.35
CA LEU A 896 -19.03 0.05 -27.48
C LEU A 896 -19.70 -0.89 -26.48
N SER A 897 -20.16 -2.06 -26.92
CA SER A 897 -20.58 -3.14 -26.02
C SER A 897 -19.46 -4.18 -25.91
N VAL A 898 -19.17 -4.63 -24.69
CA VAL A 898 -18.09 -5.58 -24.38
C VAL A 898 -18.66 -6.77 -23.62
N PRO A 899 -18.49 -8.02 -24.12
CA PRO A 899 -18.97 -9.22 -23.44
C PRO A 899 -18.37 -9.43 -22.03
N ALA A 900 -18.97 -10.32 -21.25
CA ALA A 900 -18.48 -10.70 -19.93
C ALA A 900 -17.03 -11.23 -19.96
N ASN A 901 -16.22 -10.86 -18.97
CA ASN A 901 -14.82 -11.31 -18.77
C ASN A 901 -13.97 -11.23 -20.06
N SER A 902 -14.07 -10.11 -20.78
CA SER A 902 -13.50 -9.97 -22.12
C SER A 902 -13.10 -8.52 -22.45
N GLU A 903 -12.46 -8.33 -23.59
CA GLU A 903 -12.00 -7.03 -24.07
C GLU A 903 -12.73 -6.63 -25.35
N GLY A 904 -13.02 -5.35 -25.50
CA GLY A 904 -13.62 -4.76 -26.69
C GLY A 904 -12.68 -3.78 -27.38
N ALA A 905 -12.52 -3.93 -28.69
CA ALA A 905 -11.76 -3.03 -29.53
C ALA A 905 -12.62 -1.83 -29.97
N PHE A 906 -12.31 -0.64 -29.49
CA PHE A 906 -12.89 0.63 -29.96
C PHE A 906 -12.05 1.20 -31.09
N ASN A 907 -12.59 1.22 -32.30
CA ASN A 907 -11.94 1.82 -33.47
C ASN A 907 -12.40 3.26 -33.65
N PHE A 908 -11.44 4.18 -33.78
CA PHE A 908 -11.68 5.57 -34.17
C PHE A 908 -10.66 6.04 -35.20
N GLU A 909 -10.97 7.10 -35.93
CA GLU A 909 -10.16 7.64 -37.02
C GLU A 909 -9.91 9.14 -36.83
N TYR A 910 -8.68 9.60 -37.07
CA TYR A 910 -8.37 11.03 -37.14
C TYR A 910 -8.25 11.48 -38.59
N LEU A 911 -9.13 12.41 -39.02
CA LEU A 911 -9.20 12.94 -40.37
C LEU A 911 -9.18 14.48 -40.36
N PRO A 912 -8.00 15.11 -40.23
CA PRO A 912 -7.88 16.56 -40.20
C PRO A 912 -8.04 17.23 -41.56
N LEU A 913 -8.62 18.43 -41.58
CA LEU A 913 -8.78 19.23 -42.81
C LEU A 913 -7.80 20.40 -42.92
N ARG A 914 -7.12 20.76 -41.82
CA ARG A 914 -6.17 21.88 -41.75
C ARG A 914 -4.87 21.46 -41.09
N VAL A 915 -3.76 22.07 -41.50
CA VAL A 915 -2.44 21.86 -40.90
C VAL A 915 -2.39 22.51 -39.52
N GLY A 916 -1.82 21.80 -38.53
CA GLY A 916 -1.71 22.30 -37.16
C GLY A 916 -1.47 21.20 -36.14
N GLU A 917 -1.45 21.60 -34.87
CA GLU A 917 -1.43 20.72 -33.71
C GLU A 917 -2.66 21.04 -32.84
N ALA A 918 -3.30 19.99 -32.31
CA ALA A 918 -4.49 20.10 -31.49
C ALA A 918 -4.40 19.11 -30.32
N GLN A 919 -4.90 19.52 -29.16
CA GLN A 919 -5.08 18.62 -28.01
C GLN A 919 -6.56 18.35 -27.80
N GLY A 920 -6.87 17.08 -27.56
CA GLY A 920 -8.22 16.58 -27.37
C GLY A 920 -8.32 15.67 -26.14
N ARG A 921 -9.54 15.23 -25.86
CA ARG A 921 -9.83 14.21 -24.87
C ARG A 921 -10.92 13.27 -25.38
N LEU A 922 -10.71 11.99 -25.14
CA LEU A 922 -11.61 10.89 -25.43
C LEU A 922 -12.07 10.30 -24.09
N GLU A 923 -13.37 10.38 -23.80
CA GLU A 923 -13.98 9.92 -22.55
C GLU A 923 -14.97 8.78 -22.83
N PHE A 924 -14.84 7.68 -22.08
CA PHE A 924 -15.80 6.58 -22.08
C PHE A 924 -16.49 6.46 -20.72
N VAL A 925 -17.81 6.44 -20.72
CA VAL A 925 -18.63 6.32 -19.52
C VAL A 925 -19.35 4.98 -19.52
N CYS A 926 -19.12 4.17 -18.48
CA CYS A 926 -19.86 2.95 -18.21
C CYS A 926 -20.59 3.07 -16.86
N ASN A 927 -21.82 2.57 -16.77
CA ASN A 927 -22.61 2.64 -15.53
C ASN A 927 -22.00 1.79 -14.39
N ASP A 928 -21.27 0.74 -14.74
CA ASP A 928 -20.69 -0.23 -13.80
C ASP A 928 -19.19 0.01 -13.59
N LEU A 929 -18.45 0.30 -14.68
CA LEU A 929 -16.99 0.49 -14.68
C LEU A 929 -16.56 1.97 -14.63
N GLY A 930 -17.50 2.90 -14.54
CA GLY A 930 -17.26 4.33 -14.38
C GLY A 930 -16.63 4.99 -15.61
N LEU A 931 -15.91 6.09 -15.36
CA LEU A 931 -15.26 6.92 -16.38
C LEU A 931 -13.86 6.40 -16.75
N TYR A 932 -13.53 6.42 -18.03
CA TYR A 932 -12.18 6.24 -18.58
C TYR A 932 -11.83 7.50 -19.39
N MET A 933 -10.65 8.08 -19.17
CA MET A 933 -10.21 9.32 -19.83
C MET A 933 -8.86 9.10 -20.53
N PHE A 934 -8.78 9.50 -21.79
CA PHE A 934 -7.56 9.45 -22.60
C PHE A 934 -7.33 10.83 -23.24
N ASP A 935 -6.12 11.38 -23.11
CA ASP A 935 -5.77 12.63 -23.78
C ASP A 935 -5.27 12.34 -25.20
N LEU A 936 -5.63 13.18 -26.16
CA LEU A 936 -5.26 13.04 -27.57
C LEU A 936 -4.28 14.14 -27.96
N ASN A 937 -3.09 13.79 -28.45
CA ASN A 937 -2.17 14.74 -29.09
C ASN A 937 -2.25 14.52 -30.60
N LEU A 938 -2.81 15.48 -31.32
CA LEU A 938 -3.18 15.35 -32.72
C LEU A 938 -2.35 16.31 -33.58
N LYS A 939 -1.73 15.79 -34.64
CA LYS A 939 -0.84 16.57 -35.52
C LYS A 939 -1.16 16.37 -37.00
N ALA A 940 -1.67 17.42 -37.61
CA ALA A 940 -2.00 17.49 -39.02
C ALA A 940 -0.85 18.13 -39.81
N THR A 941 -0.25 17.37 -40.73
CA THR A 941 0.86 17.83 -41.58
C THR A 941 0.37 18.26 -42.97
N LEU A 942 1.20 18.96 -43.76
CA LEU A 942 0.83 19.33 -45.13
C LEU A 942 0.54 18.08 -45.98
N GLY A 943 -0.58 18.12 -46.70
CA GLY A 943 -0.86 17.17 -47.77
C GLY A 943 0.13 17.35 -48.93
N GLY A 944 0.46 16.25 -49.59
CA GLY A 944 1.26 16.30 -50.81
C GLY A 944 0.54 17.01 -51.97
N PRO A 945 1.26 17.37 -53.05
CA PRO A 945 0.64 17.91 -54.25
C PRO A 945 -0.30 16.87 -54.89
N GLU A 946 -1.44 17.36 -55.36
CA GLU A 946 -2.42 16.60 -56.13
C GLU A 946 -1.86 16.18 -57.50
N ARG A 947 -2.57 15.28 -58.19
CA ARG A 947 -2.11 14.72 -59.47
C ARG A 947 -1.84 15.81 -60.51
N ALA A 948 -0.58 15.90 -60.95
CA ALA A 948 -0.14 16.88 -61.93
C ALA A 948 -0.87 16.78 -63.28
N LEU A 949 -1.19 17.92 -63.87
CA LEU A 949 -1.84 18.04 -65.18
C LEU A 949 -0.82 18.32 -66.29
N TYR A 950 -0.90 17.56 -67.38
CA TYR A 950 0.06 17.59 -68.49
C TYR A 950 -0.61 18.03 -69.78
N PHE A 951 -0.32 19.24 -70.25
CA PHE A 951 -0.93 19.86 -71.43
C PHE A 951 0.03 19.81 -72.62
N ARG A 952 -0.50 19.63 -73.82
CA ARG A 952 0.26 19.66 -75.08
C ARG A 952 -0.56 20.25 -76.22
N THR A 953 -0.28 21.49 -76.60
CA THR A 953 -0.96 22.19 -77.69
C THR A 953 0.02 22.95 -78.58
N GLY A 954 -0.44 23.40 -79.74
CA GLY A 954 0.34 24.25 -80.65
C GLY A 954 0.19 25.72 -80.28
N LEU A 955 1.25 26.51 -80.43
CA LEU A 955 1.19 27.96 -80.24
C LEU A 955 0.10 28.57 -81.17
N GLY A 956 -0.82 29.35 -80.61
CA GLY A 956 -2.04 29.80 -81.32
C GLY A 956 -3.25 28.88 -81.15
N SER A 957 -3.19 27.92 -80.23
CA SER A 957 -4.31 27.06 -79.81
C SER A 957 -4.23 26.86 -78.29
N SER A 958 -5.35 26.48 -77.68
CA SER A 958 -5.43 26.14 -76.26
C SER A 958 -5.65 24.64 -76.04
N GLN A 959 -5.62 24.20 -74.78
CA GLN A 959 -6.13 22.90 -74.35
C GLN A 959 -6.67 23.00 -72.92
N THR A 960 -7.90 22.53 -72.69
CA THR A 960 -8.51 22.45 -71.36
C THR A 960 -8.38 21.03 -70.79
N GLN A 961 -8.15 20.92 -69.48
CA GLN A 961 -8.20 19.67 -68.70
C GLN A 961 -8.86 19.94 -67.35
N VAL A 962 -9.37 18.89 -66.72
CA VAL A 962 -10.08 18.99 -65.44
C VAL A 962 -9.14 18.59 -64.29
N ALA A 963 -8.83 19.53 -63.40
CA ALA A 963 -8.30 19.24 -62.08
C ALA A 963 -9.42 18.66 -61.21
N LYS A 964 -9.16 17.55 -60.51
CA LYS A 964 -10.14 16.87 -59.65
C LYS A 964 -9.58 16.71 -58.24
N PHE A 965 -10.38 17.06 -57.23
CA PHE A 965 -10.08 16.79 -55.83
C PHE A 965 -11.34 16.36 -55.06
N LEU A 966 -11.15 15.83 -53.86
CA LEU A 966 -12.25 15.48 -52.96
C LEU A 966 -12.43 16.58 -51.90
N ASN A 967 -13.59 17.24 -51.88
CA ASN A 967 -14.01 18.09 -50.77
C ASN A 967 -14.50 17.23 -49.60
N PHE A 968 -13.96 17.46 -48.40
CA PHE A 968 -14.39 16.80 -47.16
C PHE A 968 -15.12 17.74 -46.18
N ALA A 969 -15.26 19.03 -46.51
CA ALA A 969 -15.97 19.97 -45.65
C ALA A 969 -17.47 19.64 -45.58
N LYS A 970 -17.98 19.39 -44.37
CA LYS A 970 -19.38 18.99 -44.08
C LYS A 970 -20.45 20.06 -44.42
N GLN A 971 -20.05 21.21 -44.98
CA GLN A 971 -20.92 22.30 -45.42
C GLN A 971 -20.57 22.72 -46.85
N ARG A 972 -21.53 23.31 -47.57
CA ARG A 972 -21.29 23.88 -48.91
C ARG A 972 -20.15 24.90 -48.82
N THR A 973 -19.10 24.67 -49.58
CA THR A 973 -17.82 25.37 -49.44
C THR A 973 -17.43 25.98 -50.78
N GLU A 974 -17.06 27.26 -50.78
CA GLU A 974 -16.44 27.89 -51.94
C GLU A 974 -14.92 27.87 -51.78
N TYR A 975 -14.22 27.54 -52.87
CA TYR A 975 -12.77 27.55 -52.96
C TYR A 975 -12.31 28.65 -53.90
N ALA A 976 -11.27 29.39 -53.51
CA ALA A 976 -10.59 30.33 -54.39
C ALA A 976 -9.48 29.61 -55.17
N CYS A 977 -9.49 29.78 -56.49
CA CYS A 977 -8.51 29.18 -57.41
C CYS A 977 -7.53 30.26 -57.89
N LYS A 978 -6.22 29.96 -57.84
CA LYS A 978 -5.14 30.84 -58.29
C LYS A 978 -4.10 30.03 -59.04
N ILE A 979 -3.55 30.60 -60.11
CA ILE A 979 -2.38 30.03 -60.81
C ILE A 979 -1.27 31.09 -60.86
N ASP A 980 -0.04 30.66 -60.63
CA ASP A 980 1.19 31.47 -60.61
C ASP A 980 1.73 31.82 -62.02
N CYS A 981 1.31 31.08 -63.05
CA CYS A 981 1.85 31.13 -64.40
C CYS A 981 0.82 31.54 -65.46
N GLY A 982 1.05 32.69 -66.10
CA GLY A 982 0.12 33.33 -67.06
C GLY A 982 -0.07 32.65 -68.42
N ASP A 983 0.50 31.46 -68.64
CA ASP A 983 0.15 30.58 -69.75
C ASP A 983 -1.04 29.65 -69.43
N PHE A 984 -1.47 29.58 -68.16
CA PHE A 984 -2.61 28.78 -67.71
C PHE A 984 -3.72 29.68 -67.14
N HIS A 985 -4.97 29.27 -67.33
CA HIS A 985 -6.17 30.01 -66.98
C HIS A 985 -7.18 29.10 -66.26
N VAL A 986 -7.89 29.65 -65.27
CA VAL A 986 -8.89 28.98 -64.43
C VAL A 986 -9.92 30.02 -63.97
N ASP A 987 -11.15 29.61 -63.69
CA ASP A 987 -12.12 30.47 -63.00
C ASP A 987 -11.65 30.82 -61.59
N LYS A 988 -12.04 31.99 -61.08
CA LYS A 988 -11.51 32.52 -59.82
C LYS A 988 -11.99 31.76 -58.58
N THR A 989 -13.16 31.14 -58.64
CA THR A 989 -13.68 30.29 -57.56
C THR A 989 -14.40 29.06 -58.12
N VAL A 990 -14.50 28.03 -57.29
CA VAL A 990 -15.32 26.84 -57.55
C VAL A 990 -16.18 26.52 -56.32
N ALA A 991 -17.44 26.20 -56.54
CA ALA A 991 -18.38 25.85 -55.47
C ALA A 991 -18.45 24.33 -55.28
N ALA A 992 -18.11 23.85 -54.09
CA ALA A 992 -18.24 22.47 -53.68
C ALA A 992 -19.54 22.22 -52.90
N ALA A 993 -20.26 21.16 -53.25
CA ALA A 993 -21.30 20.60 -52.39
C ALA A 993 -20.68 20.02 -51.10
N PRO A 994 -21.46 19.85 -50.01
CA PRO A 994 -20.98 19.23 -48.78
C PRO A 994 -20.27 17.89 -49.05
N GLY A 995 -19.15 17.67 -48.37
CA GLY A 995 -18.37 16.44 -48.46
C GLY A 995 -19.10 15.25 -47.82
N SER A 996 -19.13 14.11 -48.53
CA SER A 996 -19.48 12.82 -47.92
C SER A 996 -18.32 12.30 -47.04
N SER A 997 -18.51 11.17 -46.36
CA SER A 997 -17.42 10.48 -45.64
C SER A 997 -16.29 10.00 -46.58
N ALA A 998 -16.60 9.69 -47.84
CA ALA A 998 -15.62 9.41 -48.89
C ALA A 998 -15.14 10.69 -49.63
N GLY A 999 -15.50 11.87 -49.10
CA GLY A 999 -15.40 13.15 -49.79
C GLY A 999 -16.46 13.31 -50.89
N THR A 1000 -16.47 14.46 -51.55
CA THR A 1000 -17.32 14.76 -52.72
C THR A 1000 -16.41 15.31 -53.82
N GLU A 1001 -16.42 14.71 -55.00
CA GLU A 1001 -15.54 15.13 -56.11
C GLU A 1001 -15.90 16.55 -56.59
N VAL A 1002 -14.88 17.40 -56.67
CA VAL A 1002 -14.95 18.76 -57.22
C VAL A 1002 -14.06 18.81 -58.45
N ALA A 1003 -14.62 19.29 -59.55
CA ALA A 1003 -13.95 19.48 -60.82
C ALA A 1003 -13.67 20.97 -61.05
N VAL A 1004 -12.45 21.33 -61.46
CA VAL A 1004 -12.12 22.68 -61.92
C VAL A 1004 -11.41 22.62 -63.27
N GLU A 1005 -11.90 23.38 -64.25
CA GLU A 1005 -11.33 23.41 -65.59
C GLU A 1005 -10.12 24.34 -65.66
N VAL A 1006 -8.99 23.79 -66.11
CA VAL A 1006 -7.74 24.52 -66.31
C VAL A 1006 -7.44 24.54 -67.81
N THR A 1007 -7.32 25.74 -68.38
CA THR A 1007 -7.04 25.94 -69.80
C THR A 1007 -5.60 26.44 -69.98
N TYR A 1008 -4.79 25.69 -70.71
CA TYR A 1008 -3.46 26.10 -71.16
C TYR A 1008 -3.57 26.86 -72.48
N GLU A 1009 -3.19 28.14 -72.52
CA GLU A 1009 -3.09 28.97 -73.73
C GLU A 1009 -1.66 29.57 -73.82
N PRO A 1010 -0.67 28.82 -74.34
CA PRO A 1010 0.72 29.24 -74.29
C PRO A 1010 1.02 30.49 -75.11
N SER A 1011 1.87 31.36 -74.54
CA SER A 1011 2.40 32.57 -75.17
C SER A 1011 3.71 32.36 -75.93
N ARG A 1012 4.40 31.23 -75.73
CA ARG A 1012 5.69 30.88 -76.36
C ARG A 1012 5.77 29.39 -76.74
N ILE A 1013 6.78 29.00 -77.52
CA ILE A 1013 7.13 27.59 -77.79
C ILE A 1013 8.05 27.09 -76.66
N GLY A 1014 7.94 25.82 -76.26
CA GLY A 1014 8.74 25.20 -75.20
C GLY A 1014 7.91 24.73 -74.01
N GLU A 1015 8.53 24.63 -72.83
CA GLU A 1015 7.84 24.32 -71.58
C GLU A 1015 7.32 25.56 -70.86
N SER A 1016 6.15 25.41 -70.25
CA SER A 1016 5.60 26.26 -69.21
C SER A 1016 5.23 25.40 -68.01
N ARG A 1017 5.64 25.83 -66.82
CA ARG A 1017 5.31 25.16 -65.56
C ARG A 1017 4.60 26.15 -64.63
N GLY A 1018 3.79 25.65 -63.72
CA GLY A 1018 3.11 26.44 -62.71
C GLY A 1018 2.41 25.56 -61.68
N VAL A 1019 1.69 26.18 -60.75
CA VAL A 1019 0.88 25.51 -59.73
C VAL A 1019 -0.49 26.15 -59.68
N LEU A 1020 -1.55 25.33 -59.79
CA LEU A 1020 -2.90 25.73 -59.38
C LEU A 1020 -3.03 25.51 -57.88
N SER A 1021 -3.20 26.59 -57.12
CA SER A 1021 -3.64 26.55 -55.72
C SER A 1021 -5.16 26.67 -55.65
N VAL A 1022 -5.81 25.73 -54.97
CA VAL A 1022 -7.25 25.76 -54.68
C VAL A 1022 -7.41 25.80 -53.16
N THR A 1023 -7.90 26.93 -52.64
CA THR A 1023 -7.77 27.28 -51.21
C THR A 1023 -9.12 27.65 -50.60
N SER A 1024 -9.45 27.14 -49.41
CA SER A 1024 -10.66 27.53 -48.68
C SER A 1024 -10.52 27.42 -47.16
N ALA A 1025 -11.10 28.38 -46.43
CA ALA A 1025 -11.07 28.38 -44.97
C ALA A 1025 -11.77 27.16 -44.35
N SER A 1026 -12.87 26.66 -44.92
CA SER A 1026 -13.55 25.44 -44.44
C SER A 1026 -13.02 24.16 -45.10
N GLY A 1027 -12.56 24.25 -46.35
CA GLY A 1027 -12.13 23.10 -47.16
C GLY A 1027 -10.65 22.72 -47.07
N GLY A 1028 -9.80 23.60 -46.55
CA GLY A 1028 -8.35 23.45 -46.61
C GLY A 1028 -7.79 23.77 -47.99
N ASP A 1029 -6.48 23.52 -48.15
CA ASP A 1029 -5.72 23.92 -49.34
C ASP A 1029 -5.22 22.73 -50.15
N TYR A 1030 -5.28 22.85 -51.47
CA TYR A 1030 -4.91 21.85 -52.47
C TYR A 1030 -3.95 22.51 -53.48
N SER A 1031 -2.99 21.74 -53.99
CA SER A 1031 -2.03 22.24 -55.00
C SER A 1031 -1.85 21.24 -56.14
N PHE A 1032 -2.05 21.68 -57.38
CA PHE A 1032 -1.87 20.86 -58.58
C PHE A 1032 -0.68 21.38 -59.39
N PRO A 1033 0.39 20.59 -59.58
CA PRO A 1033 1.46 20.95 -60.49
C PRO A 1033 0.94 20.95 -61.94
N LEU A 1034 1.18 22.03 -62.67
CA LEU A 1034 0.80 22.21 -64.07
C LEU A 1034 2.07 22.14 -64.93
N SER A 1035 2.06 21.28 -65.95
CA SER A 1035 3.13 21.16 -66.93
C SER A 1035 2.57 21.25 -68.34
N GLY A 1036 2.98 22.28 -69.08
CA GLY A 1036 2.50 22.59 -70.42
C GLY A 1036 3.64 22.53 -71.44
N SER A 1037 3.41 21.78 -72.53
CA SER A 1037 4.32 21.68 -73.67
C SER A 1037 3.70 22.37 -74.88
N SER A 1038 4.30 23.49 -75.28
CA SER A 1038 3.89 24.26 -76.45
C SER A 1038 4.76 23.92 -77.66
N ILE A 1039 4.15 23.37 -78.70
CA ILE A 1039 4.82 23.05 -79.97
C ILE A 1039 4.59 24.16 -81.00
N ALA A 1040 5.32 24.12 -82.12
CA ALA A 1040 5.12 25.05 -83.23
C ALA A 1040 3.65 25.05 -83.73
N PRO A 1041 3.15 26.18 -84.26
CA PRO A 1041 1.79 26.26 -84.79
C PRO A 1041 1.53 25.17 -85.84
N LYS A 1042 0.43 24.42 -85.68
CA LYS A 1042 -0.02 23.47 -86.71
C LYS A 1042 -0.58 24.25 -87.90
N PRO A 1043 -0.20 23.94 -89.16
CA PRO A 1043 -0.84 24.50 -90.33
C PRO A 1043 -2.34 24.21 -90.36
N GLN A 1044 -3.14 25.19 -90.80
CA GLN A 1044 -4.61 25.12 -90.84
C GLN A 1044 -5.14 25.28 -92.27
N GLY A 1045 -6.39 24.90 -92.50
CA GLY A 1045 -7.06 24.98 -93.82
C GLY A 1045 -7.10 23.64 -94.56
N PRO A 1046 -7.32 23.64 -95.90
CA PRO A 1046 -7.37 24.82 -96.76
C PRO A 1046 -8.64 25.66 -96.58
N PHE A 1047 -8.47 26.97 -96.41
CA PHE A 1047 -9.55 27.95 -96.41
C PHE A 1047 -9.95 28.29 -97.85
N MET A 1048 -11.22 28.13 -98.18
CA MET A 1048 -11.73 28.39 -99.53
C MET A 1048 -11.97 29.90 -99.74
N VAL A 1049 -11.56 30.41 -100.90
CA VAL A 1049 -11.78 31.81 -101.32
C VAL A 1049 -12.28 31.77 -102.77
N LYS A 1050 -13.42 32.41 -103.07
CA LYS A 1050 -13.94 32.46 -104.45
C LYS A 1050 -13.31 33.64 -105.21
N ALA A 1051 -13.13 33.52 -106.52
CA ALA A 1051 -12.57 34.61 -107.34
C ALA A 1051 -13.43 35.88 -107.23
N GLY A 1052 -12.77 37.04 -107.11
CA GLY A 1052 -13.44 38.33 -106.89
C GLY A 1052 -14.08 38.48 -105.51
N SER A 1053 -13.71 37.65 -104.52
CA SER A 1053 -14.27 37.68 -103.16
C SER A 1053 -13.19 37.50 -102.09
N THR A 1054 -13.56 37.77 -100.83
CA THR A 1054 -12.66 37.65 -99.67
C THR A 1054 -13.20 36.72 -98.60
N THR A 1055 -12.32 35.91 -97.99
CA THR A 1055 -12.61 35.06 -96.83
C THR A 1055 -11.88 35.59 -95.60
N SER A 1056 -12.54 35.60 -94.43
CA SER A 1056 -11.92 35.99 -93.16
C SER A 1056 -11.36 34.80 -92.41
N ILE A 1057 -10.06 34.80 -92.11
CA ILE A 1057 -9.37 33.80 -91.29
C ILE A 1057 -9.14 34.40 -89.89
N THR A 1058 -9.59 33.71 -88.85
CA THR A 1058 -9.38 34.15 -87.46
C THR A 1058 -7.97 33.79 -86.99
N PHE A 1059 -7.22 34.79 -86.54
CA PHE A 1059 -5.89 34.67 -85.96
C PHE A 1059 -5.88 35.39 -84.60
N ARG A 1060 -5.31 34.75 -83.56
CA ARG A 1060 -5.27 35.28 -82.19
C ARG A 1060 -3.85 35.66 -81.81
N ASN A 1061 -3.67 36.88 -81.31
CA ASN A 1061 -2.41 37.24 -80.66
C ASN A 1061 -2.31 36.53 -79.30
N VAL A 1062 -1.43 35.54 -79.19
CA VAL A 1062 -1.18 34.79 -77.94
C VAL A 1062 -0.20 35.45 -76.98
N PHE A 1063 0.47 36.54 -77.38
CA PHE A 1063 1.38 37.27 -76.51
C PHE A 1063 0.61 38.15 -75.51
N ALA A 1064 1.23 38.41 -74.35
CA ALA A 1064 0.67 39.23 -73.27
C ALA A 1064 0.66 40.75 -73.57
N HIS A 1065 1.12 41.15 -74.76
CA HIS A 1065 1.28 42.54 -75.19
C HIS A 1065 0.66 42.75 -76.57
N THR A 1066 0.44 44.01 -76.96
CA THR A 1066 0.06 44.35 -78.34
C THR A 1066 1.25 44.09 -79.25
N THR A 1067 1.07 43.22 -80.25
CA THR A 1067 2.15 42.76 -81.14
C THR A 1067 1.80 43.08 -82.59
N ALA A 1068 2.80 43.56 -83.33
CA ALA A 1068 2.71 43.77 -84.77
C ALA A 1068 2.86 42.44 -85.50
N PHE A 1069 1.86 42.07 -86.29
CA PHE A 1069 1.89 40.90 -87.16
C PHE A 1069 1.93 41.30 -88.63
N VAL A 1070 2.66 40.51 -89.41
CA VAL A 1070 2.80 40.65 -90.87
C VAL A 1070 2.12 39.45 -91.52
N PHE A 1071 1.31 39.73 -92.54
CA PHE A 1071 0.50 38.77 -93.28
C PHE A 1071 1.04 38.68 -94.70
N GLN A 1072 1.58 37.52 -95.09
CA GLN A 1072 2.17 37.29 -96.42
C GLN A 1072 1.49 36.10 -97.08
N VAL A 1073 1.18 36.20 -98.37
CA VAL A 1073 0.73 35.11 -99.22
C VAL A 1073 1.83 34.79 -100.24
N ASP A 1074 2.07 33.51 -100.50
CA ASP A 1074 3.13 33.03 -101.40
C ASP A 1074 2.74 33.00 -102.88
N ASN A 1075 1.43 33.00 -103.17
CA ASN A 1075 0.86 32.98 -104.50
C ASN A 1075 0.21 34.35 -104.81
N PRO A 1076 0.65 35.05 -105.87
CA PRO A 1076 0.22 36.42 -106.18
C PRO A 1076 -1.22 36.55 -106.66
N LEU A 1077 -1.94 35.46 -106.90
CA LEU A 1077 -3.38 35.47 -107.21
C LEU A 1077 -4.25 35.61 -105.95
N PHE A 1078 -3.65 35.53 -104.76
CA PHE A 1078 -4.27 35.94 -103.49
C PHE A 1078 -3.68 37.27 -103.03
N HIS A 1079 -4.47 38.03 -102.29
CA HIS A 1079 -4.02 39.24 -101.61
C HIS A 1079 -4.56 39.30 -100.17
N VAL A 1080 -3.93 40.11 -99.33
CA VAL A 1080 -4.42 40.44 -97.98
C VAL A 1080 -4.83 41.91 -97.96
N SER A 1081 -6.04 42.20 -97.46
CA SER A 1081 -6.58 43.58 -97.41
C SER A 1081 -5.74 44.56 -96.58
N LYS A 1082 -4.92 44.04 -95.67
CA LYS A 1082 -3.82 44.71 -94.99
C LYS A 1082 -2.61 43.77 -94.96
N PRO A 1083 -1.38 44.23 -95.26
CA PRO A 1083 -0.17 43.41 -95.16
C PRO A 1083 0.35 43.26 -93.71
N SER A 1084 -0.12 44.09 -92.78
CA SER A 1084 0.25 44.04 -91.37
C SER A 1084 -0.79 44.71 -90.47
N GLU A 1085 -0.89 44.29 -89.19
CA GLU A 1085 -1.77 44.90 -88.20
C GLU A 1085 -1.20 44.81 -86.77
N ASN A 1086 -1.51 45.80 -85.93
CA ASN A 1086 -1.17 45.79 -84.50
C ASN A 1086 -2.30 45.15 -83.67
N ILE A 1087 -2.15 43.86 -83.36
CA ILE A 1087 -3.19 43.10 -82.64
C ILE A 1087 -2.92 43.18 -81.14
N ARG A 1088 -3.91 43.64 -80.37
CA ARG A 1088 -3.82 43.75 -78.90
C ARG A 1088 -3.58 42.38 -78.24
N SER A 1089 -2.97 42.40 -77.06
CA SER A 1089 -2.79 41.22 -76.20
C SER A 1089 -4.02 40.33 -76.13
N ARG A 1090 -3.84 39.00 -76.24
CA ARG A 1090 -4.88 37.95 -76.14
C ARG A 1090 -6.11 38.18 -77.04
N LYS A 1091 -6.01 39.01 -78.08
CA LYS A 1091 -7.16 39.40 -78.93
C LYS A 1091 -7.20 38.65 -80.25
N ASP A 1092 -8.40 38.22 -80.62
CA ASP A 1092 -8.71 37.67 -81.94
C ASP A 1092 -8.83 38.79 -82.99
N HIS A 1093 -8.22 38.55 -84.15
CA HIS A 1093 -8.26 39.38 -85.34
C HIS A 1093 -8.74 38.55 -86.54
N ARG A 1094 -9.43 39.18 -87.49
CA ARG A 1094 -9.92 38.53 -88.71
C ARG A 1094 -9.09 39.03 -89.89
N ILE A 1095 -8.13 38.22 -90.32
CA ILE A 1095 -7.32 38.48 -91.52
C ILE A 1095 -8.22 38.26 -92.73
N VAL A 1096 -8.50 39.30 -93.50
CA VAL A 1096 -9.35 39.22 -94.70
C VAL A 1096 -8.46 39.01 -95.92
N VAL A 1097 -8.58 37.84 -96.52
CA VAL A 1097 -7.80 37.34 -97.66
C VAL A 1097 -8.68 37.30 -98.90
N GLY A 1098 -8.28 37.98 -99.97
CA GLY A 1098 -8.93 37.93 -101.28
C GLY A 1098 -8.28 36.93 -102.23
N PHE A 1099 -9.01 36.54 -103.25
CA PHE A 1099 -8.52 35.77 -104.40
C PHE A 1099 -9.01 36.45 -105.67
N ASP A 1100 -8.08 36.95 -106.50
CA ASP A 1100 -8.41 37.80 -107.66
C ASP A 1100 -8.94 36.99 -108.84
N GLY A 1101 -8.64 35.69 -108.88
CA GLY A 1101 -9.02 34.77 -109.94
C GLY A 1101 -7.80 34.21 -110.66
N ASN A 1102 -8.03 33.70 -111.87
CA ASN A 1102 -6.97 33.17 -112.74
C ASN A 1102 -7.41 33.38 -114.19
N ASP A 1103 -6.70 34.22 -114.94
CA ASP A 1103 -7.01 34.53 -116.34
C ASP A 1103 -6.65 33.39 -117.31
N SER A 1104 -5.89 32.39 -116.87
CA SER A 1104 -5.67 31.18 -117.67
C SER A 1104 -6.89 30.26 -117.62
N SER A 1105 -7.28 29.69 -118.77
CA SER A 1105 -8.41 28.76 -118.93
C SER A 1105 -8.19 27.38 -118.29
N SER A 1106 -7.37 27.29 -117.24
CA SER A 1106 -7.01 26.08 -116.53
C SER A 1106 -8.02 25.77 -115.42
N LYS A 1107 -8.59 24.56 -115.42
CA LYS A 1107 -9.49 24.07 -114.35
C LYS A 1107 -8.77 23.70 -113.04
N ALA A 1108 -7.47 24.00 -112.92
CA ALA A 1108 -6.70 23.70 -111.71
C ALA A 1108 -7.08 24.63 -110.54
N PHE A 1109 -7.29 24.05 -109.35
CA PHE A 1109 -7.46 24.84 -108.13
C PHE A 1109 -6.18 25.62 -107.81
N VAL A 1110 -6.31 26.93 -107.63
CA VAL A 1110 -5.17 27.76 -107.23
C VAL A 1110 -4.92 27.56 -105.74
N MET A 1111 -3.80 26.93 -105.38
CA MET A 1111 -3.38 26.78 -104.00
C MET A 1111 -2.48 27.94 -103.58
N GLY A 1112 -2.62 28.40 -102.35
CA GLY A 1112 -1.76 29.40 -101.73
C GLY A 1112 -1.57 29.14 -100.24
N LYS A 1113 -0.71 29.94 -99.61
CA LYS A 1113 -0.32 29.81 -98.21
C LYS A 1113 -0.20 31.21 -97.59
N LEU A 1114 -1.21 31.60 -96.81
CA LEU A 1114 -1.06 32.72 -95.89
C LEU A 1114 -0.10 32.29 -94.77
N THR A 1115 1.02 33.00 -94.65
CA THR A 1115 1.95 32.91 -93.53
C THR A 1115 1.79 34.17 -92.68
N VAL A 1116 1.36 34.00 -91.43
CA VAL A 1116 1.35 35.05 -90.42
C VAL A 1116 2.65 34.95 -89.62
N SER A 1117 3.33 36.08 -89.41
CA SER A 1117 4.57 36.13 -88.64
C SER A 1117 4.68 37.42 -87.82
N CYS A 1118 5.61 37.45 -86.87
CA CYS A 1118 5.94 38.64 -86.08
C CYS A 1118 7.46 38.78 -85.96
N ALA A 1119 7.94 40.00 -85.69
CA ALA A 1119 9.37 40.24 -85.47
C ALA A 1119 9.81 39.71 -84.10
N LYS A 1120 11.04 39.17 -83.99
CA LYS A 1120 11.62 38.69 -82.71
C LYS A 1120 11.56 39.74 -81.59
N SER A 1121 11.72 41.02 -81.94
CA SER A 1121 11.65 42.16 -81.03
C SER A 1121 10.25 42.47 -80.49
N ALA A 1122 9.19 41.86 -81.03
CA ALA A 1122 7.79 42.15 -80.69
C ALA A 1122 7.18 41.18 -79.65
N GLY A 1123 8.02 40.43 -78.91
CA GLY A 1123 7.62 39.65 -77.73
C GLY A 1123 7.91 38.14 -77.77
N GLY A 1124 8.49 37.61 -78.85
CA GLY A 1124 8.71 36.16 -79.04
C GLY A 1124 10.17 35.78 -79.25
N ALA A 1125 10.72 34.92 -78.39
CA ALA A 1125 12.09 34.40 -78.52
C ALA A 1125 12.30 33.46 -79.73
N THR A 1126 11.21 32.97 -80.34
CA THR A 1126 11.21 32.07 -81.49
C THR A 1126 10.54 32.72 -82.70
N ASN A 1127 10.98 32.38 -83.91
CA ASN A 1127 10.31 32.77 -85.16
C ASN A 1127 8.99 31.99 -85.32
N ALA A 1128 7.97 32.36 -84.55
CA ALA A 1128 6.64 31.80 -84.69
C ALA A 1128 6.03 32.21 -86.04
N GLN A 1129 5.66 31.20 -86.84
CA GLN A 1129 4.94 31.35 -88.09
C GLN A 1129 3.67 30.52 -88.03
N TRP A 1130 2.51 31.14 -88.24
CA TRP A 1130 1.22 30.44 -88.37
C TRP A 1130 0.90 30.31 -89.86
N VAL A 1131 0.66 29.08 -90.29
CA VAL A 1131 0.45 28.74 -91.70
C VAL A 1131 -1.01 28.42 -91.93
N TYR A 1132 -1.63 29.11 -92.88
CA TYR A 1132 -3.00 28.92 -93.30
C TYR A 1132 -3.01 28.64 -94.80
N TYR A 1133 -3.30 27.40 -95.19
CA TYR A 1133 -3.44 27.05 -96.59
C TYR A 1133 -4.72 27.66 -97.16
N LEU A 1134 -4.65 28.11 -98.41
CA LEU A 1134 -5.71 28.78 -99.15
C LEU A 1134 -6.05 27.96 -100.40
N LYS A 1135 -7.33 27.91 -100.76
CA LYS A 1135 -7.81 27.28 -101.99
C LYS A 1135 -8.71 28.27 -102.76
N GLY A 1136 -8.17 28.78 -103.85
CA GLY A 1136 -8.85 29.65 -104.79
C GLY A 1136 -9.82 28.85 -105.66
N ILE A 1137 -11.05 29.35 -105.78
CA ILE A 1137 -12.13 28.74 -106.56
C ILE A 1137 -12.67 29.79 -107.52
N THR A 1138 -12.26 29.73 -108.79
CA THR A 1138 -12.88 30.51 -109.86
C THR A 1138 -14.25 29.90 -110.17
N PRO A 1139 -15.36 30.65 -110.07
CA PRO A 1139 -16.67 30.16 -110.50
C PRO A 1139 -16.69 29.92 -112.02
N GLU A 1140 -17.47 28.94 -112.47
CA GLU A 1140 -17.82 28.84 -113.90
C GLU A 1140 -18.74 30.03 -114.27
N ARG A 1141 -18.67 30.47 -115.53
CA ARG A 1141 -19.39 31.62 -116.09
C ARG A 1141 -20.52 31.17 -117.01
#